data_AF-A0AAW6N7F4-F1
#
_entry.id   AF-A0AAW6N7F4-F1
#
_cell.length_a   1.000
_cell.length_b   1.000
_cell.length_c   1.000
_cell.angle_alpha   90.00
_cell.angle_beta   90.00
_cell.angle_gamma   90.00
#
_symmetry.space_group_name_H-M   'P 1'
#
loop_
_entity.id
_entity.type
_entity.pdbx_description
1 polymer ?
#
loop_
_entity_poly.entity_id
_entity_poly.type
_entity_poly.pdbx_seq_one_letter_code
_entity_poly.pdbx_strand_id
1 'polypeptide(L)'
;MRAICLGGGPAGLYFGISLKLRDPSAEVTVLERNKPDDTFGWGVVLSDETLDNLEANDPVSAAEIRKNFAYWDDMALIYKGQKTVSTGHGFCGIGRKKLLQILQARAAELGVDLQFETEVEAASTYQDDYDLVVACDGLNSKTRLEFQDTFKPDIDVRKCQFIWLGTHQKFNDAFTFIFKETDKGWLWVHAYQFDDDTATFIVECSQQTFENYGFADLSQQETIAICEEVFKDHLDGNALMTNANHIRGSAWIQFPRVLCETWHHENVVLLGDAAATAHFSIGSGSKLALESAISLADHTIAETDIAVAAEKYEAARRLEVLRLQSAARNSLEWFEDVERYLDLDPVQLNYSMLTRSQRISHENLRERDPEWLAGAEKWFMEQAGVQTDGPARAPMFAPFQLRDMTLENRIVVSPMAQYKAVDGAPTDWHLIHYGERAKGGAGLVYTEMTCVSPDGRITPGCPGLYAPEHEAAWQRLTSFVHAETDAKICCQIGHAGRKGSTRIGWEGMDKPLAEGNWPICSASAIAWSDENAVPQEASRADMDQIRDAFVSSAEMAERAGFDMIELHAAHGYFISSFISPLSNTRTDEYGGSLENRMRYPLEVFAAMRAVWPQGKPMSVRISANDWTGDDGVTPQEAVKIAQMFEAAGADIIDVSAGQTSTEGQPVYGRMFQTPFSDRIRNEAGIKTMAVGNIYEADHVNSILMAGRADLVCIGRPHLSDPFWTLREAAAIGDRQGKWPLPYAAGRDQMWRLADKATEMEKV
;
A
#
# COMPACT_ATOMS: atom_id res chain seq x y z
N MET A 1 1.78 -24.47 -38.53
CA MET A 1 1.54 -24.79 -37.11
C MET A 1 0.05 -24.97 -36.89
N ARG A 2 -0.37 -25.91 -36.04
CA ARG A 2 -1.75 -26.15 -35.62
C ARG A 2 -1.91 -25.74 -34.16
N ALA A 3 -2.71 -24.70 -33.89
CA ALA A 3 -2.97 -24.21 -32.55
C ALA A 3 -4.46 -24.27 -32.21
N ILE A 4 -4.78 -24.52 -30.95
CA ILE A 4 -6.16 -24.49 -30.44
C ILE A 4 -6.27 -23.59 -29.22
N CYS A 5 -7.27 -22.72 -29.19
CA CYS A 5 -7.61 -21.87 -28.06
C CYS A 5 -8.83 -22.45 -27.34
N LEU A 6 -8.66 -22.76 -26.07
CA LEU A 6 -9.72 -23.25 -25.19
C LEU A 6 -10.36 -22.03 -24.51
N GLY A 7 -11.31 -21.38 -25.18
CA GLY A 7 -12.00 -20.17 -24.72
C GLY A 7 -12.12 -19.08 -25.80
N GLY A 8 -13.34 -18.54 -25.99
CA GLY A 8 -13.67 -17.50 -26.97
C GLY A 8 -13.67 -16.07 -26.43
N GLY A 9 -12.99 -15.82 -25.31
CA GLY A 9 -12.81 -14.48 -24.76
C GLY A 9 -11.77 -13.64 -25.51
N PRO A 10 -11.48 -12.40 -25.05
CA PRO A 10 -10.52 -11.52 -25.71
C PRO A 10 -9.12 -12.14 -25.85
N ALA A 11 -8.68 -12.95 -24.89
CA ALA A 11 -7.39 -13.65 -24.92
C ALA A 11 -7.28 -14.62 -26.12
N GLY A 12 -8.20 -15.59 -26.23
CA GLY A 12 -8.16 -16.61 -27.28
C GLY A 12 -8.39 -16.04 -28.68
N LEU A 13 -9.41 -15.19 -28.82
CA LEU A 13 -9.70 -14.53 -30.10
C LEU A 13 -8.50 -13.70 -30.59
N TYR A 14 -7.91 -12.91 -29.70
CA TYR A 14 -6.82 -12.03 -30.10
C TYR A 14 -5.49 -12.76 -30.31
N PHE A 15 -5.25 -13.87 -29.60
CA PHE A 15 -4.12 -14.75 -29.91
C PHE A 15 -4.26 -15.31 -31.32
N GLY A 16 -5.45 -15.81 -31.68
CA GLY A 16 -5.70 -16.33 -33.03
C GLY A 16 -5.50 -15.29 -34.13
N ILE A 17 -5.99 -14.07 -33.93
CA ILE A 17 -5.74 -12.92 -34.82
C ILE A 17 -4.24 -12.65 -34.93
N SER A 18 -3.56 -12.49 -33.78
CA SER A 18 -2.15 -12.14 -33.70
C SER A 18 -1.25 -13.17 -34.38
N LEU A 19 -1.56 -14.46 -34.20
CA LEU A 19 -0.83 -15.55 -34.84
C LEU A 19 -1.06 -15.58 -36.35
N LYS A 20 -2.30 -15.44 -36.83
CA LYS A 20 -2.62 -15.41 -38.26
C LYS A 20 -2.00 -14.23 -39.00
N LEU A 21 -1.84 -13.08 -38.34
CA LEU A 21 -1.18 -11.92 -38.94
C LEU A 21 0.31 -12.14 -39.17
N ARG A 22 0.96 -12.99 -38.36
CA ARG A 22 2.38 -13.34 -38.48
C ARG A 22 2.61 -14.56 -39.37
N ASP A 23 1.75 -15.56 -39.28
CA ASP A 23 1.74 -16.76 -40.12
C ASP A 23 0.32 -17.05 -40.65
N PRO A 24 -0.01 -16.58 -41.87
CA PRO A 24 -1.30 -16.86 -42.49
C PRO A 24 -1.55 -18.37 -42.74
N SER A 25 -0.49 -19.19 -42.75
CA SER A 25 -0.58 -20.64 -42.97
C SER A 25 -0.87 -21.43 -41.69
N ALA A 26 -0.80 -20.80 -40.52
CA ALA A 26 -1.15 -21.44 -39.26
C ALA A 26 -2.63 -21.84 -39.25
N GLU A 27 -2.94 -23.05 -38.79
CA GLU A 27 -4.31 -23.52 -38.55
C GLU A 27 -4.65 -23.18 -37.10
N VAL A 28 -5.67 -22.35 -36.87
CA VAL A 28 -6.05 -21.92 -35.52
C VAL A 28 -7.53 -22.20 -35.31
N THR A 29 -7.85 -22.98 -34.27
CA THR A 29 -9.23 -23.23 -33.82
C THR A 29 -9.47 -22.51 -32.49
N VAL A 30 -10.63 -21.89 -32.31
CA VAL A 30 -11.09 -21.33 -31.04
C VAL A 30 -12.38 -22.03 -30.63
N LEU A 31 -12.36 -22.68 -29.46
CA LEU A 31 -13.54 -23.32 -28.87
C LEU A 31 -14.17 -22.41 -27.82
N GLU A 32 -15.49 -22.24 -27.88
CA GLU A 32 -16.27 -21.51 -26.87
C GLU A 32 -17.55 -22.27 -26.54
N ARG A 33 -17.80 -22.47 -25.24
CA ARG A 33 -18.97 -23.23 -24.76
C ARG A 33 -20.25 -22.42 -24.85
N ASN A 34 -20.15 -21.11 -24.80
CA ASN A 34 -21.28 -20.20 -24.83
C ASN A 34 -21.59 -19.73 -26.26
N LYS A 35 -22.70 -19.01 -26.42
CA LYS A 35 -23.01 -18.35 -27.69
C LYS A 35 -22.04 -17.20 -27.96
N PRO A 36 -21.87 -16.79 -29.23
CA PRO A 36 -20.97 -15.69 -29.60
C PRO A 36 -21.25 -14.38 -28.86
N ASP A 37 -22.48 -14.17 -28.41
CA ASP A 37 -22.95 -12.92 -27.82
C ASP A 37 -23.36 -13.03 -26.34
N ASP A 38 -23.09 -14.18 -25.71
CA ASP A 38 -23.25 -14.41 -24.27
C ASP A 38 -22.04 -13.84 -23.52
N THR A 39 -22.25 -12.78 -22.73
CA THR A 39 -21.18 -12.12 -21.96
C THR A 39 -21.60 -11.85 -20.53
N PHE A 40 -20.67 -11.98 -19.59
CA PHE A 40 -20.81 -11.45 -18.23
C PHE A 40 -20.21 -10.03 -18.14
N GLY A 41 -20.99 -9.08 -17.61
CA GLY A 41 -20.59 -7.68 -17.49
C GLY A 41 -20.82 -6.86 -18.77
N TRP A 42 -20.68 -5.54 -18.65
CA TRP A 42 -21.12 -4.58 -19.67
C TRP A 42 -19.96 -3.89 -20.39
N GLY A 43 -19.47 -2.76 -19.90
CA GLY A 43 -18.33 -2.05 -20.50
C GLY A 43 -16.97 -2.60 -20.06
N VAL A 44 -15.93 -2.37 -20.86
CA VAL A 44 -14.54 -2.53 -20.45
C VAL A 44 -13.78 -1.25 -20.76
N VAL A 45 -12.82 -0.91 -19.89
CA VAL A 45 -11.96 0.27 -20.05
C VAL A 45 -10.64 -0.17 -20.66
N LEU A 46 -10.13 0.61 -21.61
CA LEU A 46 -8.80 0.42 -22.21
C LEU A 46 -7.98 1.70 -22.05
N SER A 47 -6.65 1.56 -21.91
CA SER A 47 -5.73 2.69 -21.90
C SER A 47 -5.23 3.00 -23.31
N ASP A 48 -4.84 4.25 -23.57
CA ASP A 48 -4.25 4.66 -24.85
C ASP A 48 -3.02 3.82 -25.23
N GLU A 49 -2.16 3.51 -24.25
CA GLU A 49 -1.01 2.62 -24.44
C GLU A 49 -1.43 1.24 -25.00
N THR A 50 -2.55 0.69 -24.50
CA THR A 50 -3.06 -0.57 -25.02
C THR A 50 -3.50 -0.42 -26.46
N LEU A 51 -4.11 0.71 -26.82
CA LEU A 51 -4.52 0.95 -28.21
C LEU A 51 -3.33 1.10 -29.15
N ASP A 52 -2.24 1.72 -28.71
CA ASP A 52 -1.02 1.80 -29.49
C ASP A 52 -0.40 0.42 -29.71
N ASN A 53 -0.42 -0.43 -28.68
CA ASN A 53 -0.01 -1.83 -28.79
C ASN A 53 -0.91 -2.62 -29.75
N LEU A 54 -2.23 -2.39 -29.72
CA LEU A 54 -3.16 -3.00 -30.68
C LEU A 54 -2.93 -2.48 -32.10
N GLU A 55 -2.72 -1.18 -32.29
CA GLU A 55 -2.48 -0.55 -33.60
C GLU A 55 -1.19 -1.06 -34.24
N ALA A 56 -0.13 -1.24 -33.44
CA ALA A 56 1.13 -1.82 -33.90
C ALA A 56 0.98 -3.29 -34.34
N ASN A 57 0.08 -4.04 -33.70
CA ASN A 57 -0.13 -5.46 -33.97
C ASN A 57 -1.18 -5.74 -35.07
N ASP A 58 -2.37 -5.14 -34.95
CA ASP A 58 -3.50 -5.25 -35.88
C ASP A 58 -4.20 -3.89 -36.05
N PRO A 59 -3.73 -3.04 -36.97
CA PRO A 59 -4.31 -1.71 -37.18
C PRO A 59 -5.79 -1.75 -37.62
N VAL A 60 -6.26 -2.88 -38.18
CA VAL A 60 -7.66 -3.03 -38.59
C VAL A 60 -8.57 -3.18 -37.37
N SER A 61 -8.23 -4.08 -36.44
CA SER A 61 -8.95 -4.21 -35.18
C SER A 61 -8.88 -2.94 -34.36
N ALA A 62 -7.69 -2.32 -34.25
CA ALA A 62 -7.50 -1.10 -33.49
C ALA A 62 -8.38 0.05 -34.03
N ALA A 63 -8.42 0.26 -35.34
CA ALA A 63 -9.28 1.26 -35.96
C ALA A 63 -10.78 0.98 -35.74
N GLU A 64 -11.22 -0.27 -35.81
CA GLU A 64 -12.63 -0.61 -35.59
C GLU A 64 -13.03 -0.50 -34.11
N ILE A 65 -12.16 -0.92 -33.19
CA ILE A 65 -12.34 -0.73 -31.75
C ILE A 65 -12.45 0.77 -31.43
N ARG A 66 -11.56 1.61 -31.98
CA ARG A 66 -11.55 3.07 -31.78
C ARG A 66 -12.86 3.75 -32.20
N LYS A 67 -13.51 3.29 -33.27
CA LYS A 67 -14.80 3.85 -33.71
C LYS A 67 -15.95 3.62 -32.74
N ASN A 68 -15.81 2.66 -31.82
CA ASN A 68 -16.86 2.25 -30.90
C ASN A 68 -16.57 2.66 -29.45
N PHE A 69 -15.59 3.53 -29.21
CA PHE A 69 -15.27 4.03 -27.88
C PHE A 69 -16.17 5.18 -27.45
N ALA A 70 -16.62 5.09 -26.20
CA ALA A 70 -16.95 6.25 -25.40
C ALA A 70 -15.66 6.77 -24.75
N TYR A 71 -15.39 8.07 -24.86
CA TYR A 71 -14.23 8.73 -24.25
C TYR A 71 -14.68 9.66 -23.14
N TRP A 72 -13.96 9.66 -22.04
CA TRP A 72 -14.12 10.62 -20.94
C TRP A 72 -12.78 10.84 -20.26
N ASP A 73 -12.59 12.03 -19.69
CA ASP A 73 -11.32 12.40 -19.05
C ASP A 73 -11.42 12.43 -17.52
N ASP A 74 -12.61 12.66 -17.00
CA ASP A 74 -12.80 12.97 -15.59
C ASP A 74 -13.06 11.73 -14.72
N MET A 75 -12.68 11.83 -13.45
CA MET A 75 -13.14 10.97 -12.36
C MET A 75 -13.99 11.79 -11.39
N ALA A 76 -15.16 11.27 -11.04
CA ALA A 76 -16.07 11.91 -10.10
C ALA A 76 -16.24 11.05 -8.84
N LEU A 77 -16.25 11.70 -7.68
CA LEU A 77 -16.70 11.14 -6.41
C LEU A 77 -18.01 11.81 -6.02
N ILE A 78 -19.07 11.02 -5.82
CA ILE A 78 -20.33 11.45 -5.23
C ILE A 78 -20.39 10.90 -3.80
N TYR A 79 -20.29 11.80 -2.82
CA TYR A 79 -20.27 11.45 -1.41
C TYR A 79 -20.99 12.51 -0.56
N LYS A 80 -21.84 12.09 0.39
CA LYS A 80 -22.65 12.98 1.26
C LYS A 80 -23.38 14.09 0.48
N GLY A 81 -23.91 13.77 -0.70
CA GLY A 81 -24.63 14.69 -1.58
C GLY A 81 -23.76 15.70 -2.34
N GLN A 82 -22.43 15.61 -2.23
CA GLN A 82 -21.48 16.44 -2.96
C GLN A 82 -20.86 15.64 -4.11
N LYS A 83 -20.69 16.28 -5.28
CA LYS A 83 -19.95 15.73 -6.41
C LYS A 83 -18.63 16.49 -6.54
N THR A 84 -17.52 15.80 -6.39
CA THR A 84 -16.17 16.34 -6.61
C THR A 84 -15.57 15.68 -7.85
N VAL A 85 -14.97 16.46 -8.73
CA VAL A 85 -14.44 16.00 -10.01
C VAL A 85 -12.94 16.32 -10.08
N SER A 86 -12.17 15.36 -10.59
CA SER A 86 -10.78 15.57 -11.02
C SER A 86 -10.64 15.15 -12.49
N THR A 87 -9.89 15.93 -13.26
CA THR A 87 -9.71 15.81 -14.72
C THR A 87 -8.31 15.28 -15.10
N GLY A 88 -8.01 15.15 -16.39
CA GLY A 88 -6.70 14.70 -16.90
C GLY A 88 -6.36 13.23 -16.63
N HIS A 89 -7.37 12.39 -16.38
CA HIS A 89 -7.14 10.96 -16.13
C HIS A 89 -7.09 10.16 -17.44
N GLY A 90 -7.92 10.54 -18.42
CA GLY A 90 -7.99 9.94 -19.75
C GLY A 90 -8.46 8.49 -19.74
N PHE A 91 -9.69 8.23 -20.17
CA PHE A 91 -10.24 6.88 -20.29
C PHE A 91 -11.00 6.69 -21.60
N CYS A 92 -11.02 5.45 -22.08
CA CYS A 92 -11.93 5.02 -23.11
C CYS A 92 -12.60 3.70 -22.73
N GLY A 93 -13.89 3.58 -23.05
CA GLY A 93 -14.72 2.43 -22.74
C GLY A 93 -15.41 1.88 -23.98
N ILE A 94 -15.47 0.56 -24.10
CA ILE A 94 -16.22 -0.14 -25.14
C ILE A 94 -17.11 -1.21 -24.52
N GLY A 95 -18.30 -1.42 -25.08
CA GLY A 95 -19.15 -2.55 -24.70
C GLY A 95 -18.44 -3.88 -24.93
N ARG A 96 -18.35 -4.74 -23.90
CA ARG A 96 -17.68 -6.04 -23.96
C ARG A 96 -18.22 -6.93 -25.08
N LYS A 97 -19.54 -6.96 -25.25
CA LYS A 97 -20.21 -7.66 -26.35
C LYS A 97 -19.74 -7.14 -27.71
N LYS A 98 -19.65 -5.82 -27.87
CA LYS A 98 -19.19 -5.19 -29.12
C LYS A 98 -17.71 -5.49 -29.39
N LEU A 99 -16.86 -5.43 -28.37
CA LEU A 99 -15.45 -5.82 -28.49
C LEU A 99 -15.31 -7.26 -28.99
N LEU A 100 -16.03 -8.21 -28.38
CA LEU A 100 -16.01 -9.61 -28.83
C LEU A 100 -16.47 -9.75 -30.28
N GLN A 101 -17.56 -9.08 -30.67
CA GLN A 101 -18.03 -9.12 -32.07
C GLN A 101 -16.97 -8.62 -33.07
N ILE A 102 -16.24 -7.56 -32.72
CA ILE A 102 -15.14 -7.04 -33.57
C ILE A 102 -14.04 -8.10 -33.70
N LEU A 103 -13.61 -8.67 -32.57
CA LEU A 103 -12.56 -9.69 -32.56
C LEU A 103 -12.99 -10.98 -33.28
N GLN A 104 -14.23 -11.42 -33.11
CA GLN A 104 -14.78 -12.58 -33.81
C GLN A 104 -14.83 -12.36 -35.31
N ALA A 105 -15.31 -11.20 -35.76
CA ALA A 105 -15.35 -10.84 -37.18
C ALA A 105 -13.94 -10.81 -37.78
N ARG A 106 -12.97 -10.22 -37.07
CA ARG A 106 -11.58 -10.18 -37.51
C ARG A 106 -10.93 -11.56 -37.55
N ALA A 107 -11.15 -12.39 -36.53
CA ALA A 107 -10.63 -13.74 -36.48
C ALA A 107 -11.16 -14.58 -37.66
N ALA A 108 -12.46 -14.49 -37.94
CA ALA A 108 -13.08 -15.16 -39.08
C ALA A 108 -12.53 -14.65 -40.43
N GLU A 109 -12.32 -13.34 -40.58
CA GLU A 109 -11.70 -12.74 -41.77
C GLU A 109 -10.30 -13.31 -42.05
N LEU A 110 -9.52 -13.54 -40.99
CA LEU A 110 -8.18 -14.12 -41.06
C LEU A 110 -8.16 -15.65 -41.15
N GLY A 111 -9.34 -16.30 -41.22
CA GLY A 111 -9.47 -17.74 -41.35
C GLY A 111 -9.15 -18.52 -40.08
N VAL A 112 -9.44 -17.96 -38.90
CA VAL A 112 -9.52 -18.70 -37.64
C VAL A 112 -10.84 -19.49 -37.61
N ASP A 113 -10.78 -20.77 -37.25
CA ASP A 113 -11.94 -21.63 -37.11
C ASP A 113 -12.62 -21.40 -35.75
N LEU A 114 -13.74 -20.67 -35.73
CA LEU A 114 -14.48 -20.33 -34.53
C LEU A 114 -15.62 -21.33 -34.30
N GLN A 115 -15.56 -22.07 -33.18
CA GLN A 115 -16.57 -23.07 -32.82
C GLN A 115 -17.25 -22.70 -31.49
N PHE A 116 -18.46 -22.15 -31.59
CA PHE A 116 -19.29 -21.76 -30.45
C PHE A 116 -20.27 -22.87 -30.06
N GLU A 117 -20.81 -22.78 -28.85
CA GLU A 117 -21.68 -23.82 -28.27
C GLU A 117 -21.02 -25.21 -28.24
N THR A 118 -19.67 -25.22 -28.14
CA THR A 118 -18.85 -26.43 -28.10
C THR A 118 -18.23 -26.57 -26.71
N GLU A 119 -18.59 -27.63 -25.99
CA GLU A 119 -17.99 -27.89 -24.68
C GLU A 119 -16.50 -28.21 -24.83
N VAL A 120 -15.68 -27.53 -24.04
CA VAL A 120 -14.23 -27.73 -23.99
C VAL A 120 -13.94 -28.96 -23.12
N GLU A 121 -13.29 -29.96 -23.70
CA GLU A 121 -12.82 -31.16 -23.01
C GLU A 121 -11.56 -30.88 -22.16
N ALA A 122 -10.97 -31.93 -21.55
CA ALA A 122 -9.69 -31.81 -20.86
C ALA A 122 -8.59 -31.34 -21.84
N ALA A 123 -7.69 -30.48 -21.37
CA ALA A 123 -6.63 -29.95 -22.22
C ALA A 123 -5.71 -31.06 -22.74
N SER A 124 -5.51 -32.12 -21.97
CA SER A 124 -4.76 -33.31 -22.40
C SER A 124 -5.28 -33.96 -23.68
N THR A 125 -6.59 -33.86 -23.96
CA THR A 125 -7.19 -34.44 -25.18
C THR A 125 -6.67 -33.76 -26.44
N TYR A 126 -6.23 -32.50 -26.35
CA TYR A 126 -5.78 -31.73 -27.51
C TYR A 126 -4.25 -31.72 -27.69
N GLN A 127 -3.48 -32.14 -26.67
CA GLN A 127 -2.02 -32.03 -26.68
C GLN A 127 -1.34 -32.85 -27.79
N ASP A 128 -1.88 -34.01 -28.15
CA ASP A 128 -1.31 -34.88 -29.17
C ASP A 128 -1.64 -34.43 -30.61
N ASP A 129 -2.76 -33.71 -30.77
CA ASP A 129 -3.29 -33.34 -32.09
C ASP A 129 -2.90 -31.92 -32.52
N TYR A 130 -2.44 -31.07 -31.60
CA TYR A 130 -2.10 -29.68 -31.82
C TYR A 130 -0.65 -29.38 -31.39
N ASP A 131 0.03 -28.54 -32.16
CA ASP A 131 1.38 -28.07 -31.83
C ASP A 131 1.36 -27.17 -30.58
N LEU A 132 0.26 -26.44 -30.37
CA LEU A 132 0.09 -25.51 -29.23
C LEU A 132 -1.38 -25.50 -28.75
N VAL A 133 -1.56 -25.67 -27.44
CA VAL A 133 -2.86 -25.56 -26.76
C VAL A 133 -2.84 -24.31 -25.88
N VAL A 134 -3.65 -23.30 -26.21
CA VAL A 134 -3.76 -22.05 -25.46
C VAL A 134 -4.99 -22.08 -24.57
N ALA A 135 -4.79 -22.26 -23.28
CA ALA A 135 -5.82 -22.25 -22.26
C ALA A 135 -6.22 -20.81 -21.91
N CYS A 136 -7.38 -20.39 -22.43
CA CYS A 136 -7.97 -19.07 -22.22
C CYS A 136 -9.41 -19.18 -21.71
N ASP A 137 -9.68 -20.25 -20.96
CA ASP A 137 -10.97 -20.66 -20.40
C ASP A 137 -11.34 -19.89 -19.11
N GLY A 138 -10.57 -18.84 -18.82
CA GLY A 138 -10.90 -17.76 -17.91
C GLY A 138 -10.74 -18.09 -16.44
N LEU A 139 -11.49 -17.35 -15.63
CA LEU A 139 -11.38 -17.35 -14.17
C LEU A 139 -11.55 -18.74 -13.53
N ASN A 140 -12.47 -19.55 -14.07
CA ASN A 140 -12.75 -20.91 -13.62
C ASN A 140 -12.07 -21.98 -14.49
N SER A 141 -10.85 -21.68 -14.97
CA SER A 141 -10.10 -22.54 -15.89
C SER A 141 -10.04 -24.00 -15.41
N LYS A 142 -10.58 -24.91 -16.23
CA LYS A 142 -10.46 -26.36 -16.02
C LYS A 142 -9.03 -26.81 -16.29
N THR A 143 -8.39 -26.23 -17.31
CA THR A 143 -7.01 -26.55 -17.69
C THR A 143 -6.01 -26.23 -16.58
N ARG A 144 -6.18 -25.08 -15.91
CA ARG A 144 -5.34 -24.71 -14.77
C ARG A 144 -5.43 -25.73 -13.63
N LEU A 145 -6.63 -26.27 -13.38
CA LEU A 145 -6.85 -27.27 -12.34
C LEU A 145 -6.32 -28.65 -12.74
N GLU A 146 -6.44 -29.01 -14.02
CA GLU A 146 -5.92 -30.26 -14.58
C GLU A 146 -4.40 -30.39 -14.36
N PHE A 147 -3.64 -29.34 -14.66
CA PHE A 147 -2.18 -29.31 -14.47
C PHE A 147 -1.73 -28.47 -13.27
N GLN A 148 -2.52 -28.46 -12.19
CA GLN A 148 -2.25 -27.64 -11.00
C GLN A 148 -0.86 -27.91 -10.37
N ASP A 149 -0.34 -29.13 -10.50
CA ASP A 149 0.98 -29.50 -9.96
C ASP A 149 2.13 -28.77 -10.68
N THR A 150 1.91 -28.34 -11.92
CA THR A 150 2.87 -27.57 -12.71
C THR A 150 2.61 -26.07 -12.58
N PHE A 151 1.35 -25.64 -12.79
CA PHE A 151 0.99 -24.23 -12.76
C PHE A 151 1.03 -23.62 -11.35
N LYS A 152 0.81 -24.45 -10.32
CA LYS A 152 0.73 -24.09 -8.90
C LYS A 152 -0.14 -22.84 -8.68
N PRO A 153 -1.45 -22.95 -8.93
CA PRO A 153 -2.35 -21.82 -8.82
C PRO A 153 -2.53 -21.40 -7.35
N ASP A 154 -2.35 -20.11 -7.09
CA ASP A 154 -2.71 -19.43 -5.86
C ASP A 154 -3.99 -18.61 -6.13
N ILE A 155 -5.12 -19.16 -5.67
CA ILE A 155 -6.46 -18.60 -5.83
C ILE A 155 -6.96 -18.09 -4.49
N ASP A 156 -7.26 -16.81 -4.43
CA ASP A 156 -7.73 -16.11 -3.23
C ASP A 156 -9.04 -15.38 -3.52
N VAL A 157 -10.13 -15.85 -2.91
CA VAL A 157 -11.46 -15.26 -3.07
C VAL A 157 -11.58 -14.03 -2.17
N ARG A 158 -11.81 -12.88 -2.81
CA ARG A 158 -11.74 -11.56 -2.19
C ARG A 158 -13.03 -11.19 -1.47
N LYS A 159 -12.95 -10.22 -0.56
CA LYS A 159 -13.95 -10.08 0.51
C LYS A 159 -15.25 -9.44 0.05
N CYS A 160 -15.16 -8.41 -0.79
CA CYS A 160 -16.33 -7.66 -1.26
C CYS A 160 -17.21 -8.50 -2.18
N GLN A 161 -18.52 -8.31 -2.03
CA GLN A 161 -19.53 -8.81 -2.93
C GLN A 161 -19.80 -7.73 -3.98
N PHE A 162 -19.89 -8.11 -5.25
CA PHE A 162 -20.31 -7.19 -6.30
C PHE A 162 -21.29 -7.81 -7.29
N ILE A 163 -22.11 -6.96 -7.91
CA ILE A 163 -22.99 -7.28 -9.03
C ILE A 163 -22.76 -6.28 -10.17
N TRP A 164 -22.65 -6.78 -11.40
CA TRP A 164 -22.38 -5.97 -12.58
C TRP A 164 -23.66 -5.72 -13.37
N LEU A 165 -24.17 -4.49 -13.30
CA LEU A 165 -25.39 -4.07 -13.99
C LEU A 165 -25.07 -3.06 -15.10
N GLY A 166 -26.05 -2.83 -15.97
CA GLY A 166 -26.04 -1.80 -17.01
C GLY A 166 -27.21 -0.85 -16.84
N THR A 167 -27.16 0.32 -17.46
CA THR A 167 -28.25 1.30 -17.42
C THR A 167 -28.24 2.18 -18.67
N HIS A 168 -29.39 2.81 -18.97
CA HIS A 168 -29.49 3.87 -19.97
C HIS A 168 -29.15 5.26 -19.41
N GLN A 169 -28.99 5.37 -18.08
CA GLN A 169 -28.43 6.57 -17.47
C GLN A 169 -27.03 6.86 -18.06
N LYS A 170 -26.76 8.14 -18.32
CA LYS A 170 -25.46 8.57 -18.84
C LYS A 170 -24.47 8.85 -17.71
N PHE A 171 -23.25 8.37 -17.92
CA PHE A 171 -22.05 8.69 -17.14
C PHE A 171 -20.92 9.05 -18.11
N ASN A 172 -21.23 9.88 -19.10
CA ASN A 172 -20.34 10.27 -20.19
C ASN A 172 -19.49 11.50 -19.87
N ASP A 173 -19.71 12.13 -18.73
CA ASP A 173 -18.91 13.23 -18.22
C ASP A 173 -17.71 12.71 -17.39
N ALA A 174 -17.87 11.62 -16.63
CA ALA A 174 -16.80 11.08 -15.77
C ALA A 174 -16.97 9.59 -15.42
N PHE A 175 -15.84 8.93 -15.12
CA PHE A 175 -15.86 7.70 -14.32
C PHE A 175 -16.33 8.06 -12.90
N THR A 176 -17.52 7.61 -12.53
CA THR A 176 -18.21 8.06 -11.32
C THR A 176 -18.22 7.00 -10.24
N PHE A 177 -17.69 7.35 -9.06
CA PHE A 177 -17.85 6.59 -7.83
C PHE A 177 -18.96 7.19 -7.00
N ILE A 178 -19.90 6.37 -6.54
CA ILE A 178 -21.03 6.81 -5.70
C ILE A 178 -21.01 6.02 -4.41
N PHE A 179 -21.00 6.70 -3.27
CA PHE A 179 -21.06 6.06 -1.96
C PHE A 179 -22.37 6.41 -1.26
N LYS A 180 -23.14 5.38 -0.86
CA LYS A 180 -24.44 5.54 -0.23
C LYS A 180 -24.51 4.74 1.07
N GLU A 181 -24.75 5.44 2.17
CA GLU A 181 -25.08 4.83 3.46
C GLU A 181 -26.55 4.44 3.48
N THR A 182 -26.83 3.27 4.02
CA THR A 182 -28.19 2.74 4.22
C THR A 182 -28.34 2.23 5.65
N ASP A 183 -29.56 1.91 6.08
CA ASP A 183 -29.83 1.30 7.38
C ASP A 183 -29.22 -0.11 7.54
N LYS A 184 -28.72 -0.69 6.44
CA LYS A 184 -28.11 -2.02 6.37
C LYS A 184 -26.59 -2.00 6.12
N GLY A 185 -25.97 -0.82 6.08
CA GLY A 185 -24.55 -0.63 5.79
C GLY A 185 -24.31 0.15 4.50
N TRP A 186 -23.07 0.12 4.00
CA TRP A 186 -22.65 0.90 2.85
C TRP A 186 -22.74 0.13 1.53
N LEU A 187 -23.31 0.79 0.52
CA LEU A 187 -23.28 0.35 -0.88
C LEU A 187 -22.50 1.39 -1.69
N TRP A 188 -21.64 0.94 -2.60
CA TRP A 188 -20.94 1.83 -3.51
C TRP A 188 -20.98 1.37 -4.95
N VAL A 189 -20.79 2.33 -5.87
CA VAL A 189 -20.96 2.13 -7.30
C VAL A 189 -19.72 2.55 -8.07
N HIS A 190 -19.40 1.79 -9.11
CA HIS A 190 -18.48 2.16 -10.17
C HIS A 190 -19.30 2.32 -11.46
N ALA A 191 -19.46 3.55 -11.94
CA ALA A 191 -20.27 3.85 -13.11
C ALA A 191 -19.49 4.61 -14.19
N TYR A 192 -19.62 4.17 -15.45
CA TYR A 192 -18.95 4.79 -16.60
C TYR A 192 -19.63 4.42 -17.91
N GLN A 193 -19.60 5.35 -18.88
CA GLN A 193 -20.13 5.13 -20.22
C GLN A 193 -19.28 4.09 -20.99
N PHE A 194 -19.88 3.30 -21.87
CA PHE A 194 -19.11 2.41 -22.75
C PHE A 194 -19.63 2.33 -24.20
N ASP A 195 -20.76 2.94 -24.49
CA ASP A 195 -21.25 3.25 -25.85
C ASP A 195 -22.18 4.47 -25.81
N ASP A 196 -22.80 4.83 -26.94
CA ASP A 196 -23.66 6.02 -27.03
C ASP A 196 -24.89 5.94 -26.14
N ASP A 197 -25.40 4.74 -25.86
CA ASP A 197 -26.75 4.51 -25.31
C ASP A 197 -26.77 3.93 -23.91
N THR A 198 -25.65 3.38 -23.43
CA THR A 198 -25.58 2.62 -22.19
C THR A 198 -24.30 2.85 -21.38
N ALA A 199 -24.42 2.64 -20.08
CA ALA A 199 -23.35 2.76 -19.10
C ALA A 199 -23.26 1.53 -18.20
N THR A 200 -22.05 1.27 -17.71
CA THR A 200 -21.77 0.28 -16.67
C THR A 200 -22.24 0.84 -15.33
N PHE A 201 -22.83 -0.03 -14.49
CA PHE A 201 -23.22 0.28 -13.12
C PHE A 201 -22.87 -0.92 -12.22
N ILE A 202 -21.64 -0.98 -11.70
CA ILE A 202 -21.22 -2.05 -10.80
C ILE A 202 -21.55 -1.63 -9.37
N VAL A 203 -22.37 -2.42 -8.68
CA VAL A 203 -22.66 -2.22 -7.25
C VAL A 203 -21.80 -3.17 -6.44
N GLU A 204 -21.16 -2.66 -5.40
CA GLU A 204 -20.26 -3.42 -4.53
C GLU A 204 -20.53 -3.08 -3.07
N CYS A 205 -20.30 -4.04 -2.18
CA CYS A 205 -20.49 -3.89 -0.75
C CYS A 205 -19.65 -4.87 0.08
N SER A 206 -19.52 -4.58 1.38
CA SER A 206 -18.92 -5.50 2.35
C SER A 206 -19.77 -6.76 2.54
N GLN A 207 -19.14 -7.86 2.94
CA GLN A 207 -19.83 -9.13 3.24
C GLN A 207 -20.94 -8.94 4.28
N GLN A 208 -20.71 -8.12 5.30
CA GLN A 208 -21.71 -7.82 6.33
C GLN A 208 -22.94 -7.10 5.74
N THR A 209 -22.74 -6.11 4.87
CA THR A 209 -23.83 -5.42 4.18
C THR A 209 -24.61 -6.40 3.29
N PHE A 210 -23.91 -7.24 2.53
CA PHE A 210 -24.53 -8.27 1.71
C PHE A 210 -25.47 -9.19 2.50
N GLU A 211 -25.02 -9.64 3.68
CA GLU A 211 -25.82 -10.46 4.60
C GLU A 211 -27.02 -9.70 5.18
N ASN A 212 -26.84 -8.44 5.58
CA ASN A 212 -27.92 -7.59 6.10
C ASN A 212 -29.05 -7.37 5.07
N TYR A 213 -28.71 -7.33 3.79
CA TYR A 213 -29.69 -7.28 2.71
C TYR A 213 -30.32 -8.64 2.39
N GLY A 214 -29.66 -9.75 2.71
CA GLY A 214 -30.09 -11.09 2.32
C GLY A 214 -29.92 -11.36 0.82
N PHE A 215 -28.96 -10.70 0.16
CA PHE A 215 -28.79 -10.74 -1.29
C PHE A 215 -28.54 -12.16 -1.85
N ALA A 216 -28.11 -13.12 -1.02
CA ALA A 216 -27.92 -14.51 -1.42
C ALA A 216 -29.23 -15.20 -1.83
N ASP A 217 -30.34 -14.85 -1.16
CA ASP A 217 -31.64 -15.51 -1.33
C ASP A 217 -32.57 -14.77 -2.31
N LEU A 218 -32.16 -13.57 -2.75
CA LEU A 218 -32.94 -12.74 -3.66
C LEU A 218 -32.70 -13.12 -5.12
N SER A 219 -33.75 -13.01 -5.92
CA SER A 219 -33.62 -13.05 -7.38
C SER A 219 -32.86 -11.84 -7.90
N GLN A 220 -32.34 -11.94 -9.13
CA GLN A 220 -31.70 -10.81 -9.80
C GLN A 220 -32.62 -9.59 -9.91
N GLN A 221 -33.93 -9.79 -10.15
CA GLN A 221 -34.89 -8.71 -10.29
C GLN A 221 -35.20 -8.02 -8.95
N GLU A 222 -35.30 -8.78 -7.86
CA GLU A 222 -35.44 -8.21 -6.51
C GLU A 222 -34.20 -7.41 -6.11
N THR A 223 -33.01 -7.92 -6.43
CA THR A 223 -31.74 -7.20 -6.23
C THR A 223 -31.70 -5.90 -7.03
N ILE A 224 -32.07 -5.94 -8.31
CA ILE A 224 -32.13 -4.75 -9.17
C ILE A 224 -33.07 -3.70 -8.58
N ALA A 225 -34.28 -4.09 -8.15
CA ALA A 225 -35.24 -3.15 -7.56
C ALA A 225 -34.71 -2.48 -6.28
N ILE A 226 -33.95 -3.22 -5.46
CA ILE A 226 -33.28 -2.65 -4.28
C ILE A 226 -32.22 -1.63 -4.70
N CYS A 227 -31.34 -1.98 -5.64
CA CYS A 227 -30.30 -1.08 -6.13
C CYS A 227 -30.90 0.19 -6.78
N GLU A 228 -31.99 0.06 -7.55
CA GLU A 228 -32.70 1.19 -8.13
C GLU A 228 -33.25 2.13 -7.06
N GLU A 229 -33.85 1.61 -5.99
CA GLU A 229 -34.37 2.46 -4.90
C GLU A 229 -33.23 3.16 -4.13
N VAL A 230 -32.14 2.45 -3.82
CA VAL A 230 -30.98 3.00 -3.11
C VAL A 230 -30.33 4.14 -3.91
N PHE A 231 -30.20 3.96 -5.22
CA PHE A 231 -29.49 4.89 -6.12
C PHE A 231 -30.42 5.72 -7.01
N LYS A 232 -31.71 5.82 -6.68
CA LYS A 232 -32.72 6.52 -7.52
C LYS A 232 -32.33 7.94 -7.90
N ASP A 233 -31.69 8.66 -6.98
CA ASP A 233 -31.25 10.04 -7.16
C ASP A 233 -30.09 10.18 -8.19
N HIS A 234 -29.49 9.05 -8.60
CA HIS A 234 -28.37 8.97 -9.52
C HIS A 234 -28.71 8.30 -10.86
N LEU A 235 -29.92 7.76 -11.01
CA LEU A 235 -30.37 7.05 -12.21
C LEU A 235 -31.26 7.89 -13.13
N ASP A 236 -31.72 9.06 -12.67
CA ASP A 236 -32.64 9.95 -13.42
C ASP A 236 -33.87 9.22 -14.00
N GLY A 237 -34.39 8.24 -13.24
CA GLY A 237 -35.53 7.40 -13.65
C GLY A 237 -35.21 6.28 -14.65
N ASN A 238 -33.95 6.08 -15.03
CA ASN A 238 -33.53 4.96 -15.87
C ASN A 238 -33.44 3.66 -15.06
N ALA A 239 -33.86 2.55 -15.66
CA ALA A 239 -33.77 1.23 -15.05
C ALA A 239 -32.34 0.67 -15.05
N LEU A 240 -32.07 -0.26 -14.13
CA LEU A 240 -30.89 -1.12 -14.13
C LEU A 240 -31.20 -2.42 -14.89
N MET A 241 -30.18 -2.96 -15.56
CA MET A 241 -30.27 -4.09 -16.48
C MET A 241 -29.23 -5.15 -16.15
N THR A 242 -29.57 -6.42 -16.39
CA THR A 242 -28.65 -7.57 -16.29
C THR A 242 -28.54 -8.28 -17.63
N ASN A 243 -27.32 -8.71 -17.98
CA ASN A 243 -27.07 -9.61 -19.11
C ASN A 243 -26.70 -11.04 -18.65
N ALA A 244 -26.69 -11.28 -17.33
CA ALA A 244 -26.40 -12.57 -16.71
C ALA A 244 -27.65 -13.49 -16.65
N ASN A 245 -28.45 -13.51 -17.72
CA ASN A 245 -29.72 -14.25 -17.78
C ASN A 245 -29.54 -15.78 -17.68
N HIS A 246 -28.32 -16.28 -17.91
CA HIS A 246 -27.95 -17.68 -17.77
C HIS A 246 -27.67 -18.10 -16.31
N ILE A 247 -27.44 -17.15 -15.40
CA ILE A 247 -27.16 -17.40 -13.99
C ILE A 247 -28.48 -17.56 -13.22
N ARG A 248 -28.71 -18.72 -12.61
CA ARG A 248 -29.86 -18.95 -11.72
C ARG A 248 -29.47 -18.61 -10.27
N GLY A 249 -30.29 -17.79 -9.60
CA GLY A 249 -30.05 -17.36 -8.22
C GLY A 249 -29.43 -15.96 -8.13
N SER A 250 -28.69 -15.71 -7.05
CA SER A 250 -27.98 -14.45 -6.84
C SER A 250 -26.88 -14.26 -7.89
N ALA A 251 -26.82 -13.07 -8.49
CA ALA A 251 -25.77 -12.70 -9.44
C ALA A 251 -24.59 -11.98 -8.76
N TRP A 252 -24.63 -11.86 -7.43
CA TRP A 252 -23.51 -11.35 -6.65
C TRP A 252 -22.39 -12.37 -6.62
N ILE A 253 -21.17 -11.89 -6.84
CA ILE A 253 -19.97 -12.72 -6.79
C ILE A 253 -18.88 -12.01 -6.01
N GLN A 254 -17.97 -12.82 -5.48
CA GLN A 254 -16.68 -12.36 -4.97
C GLN A 254 -15.63 -12.50 -6.05
N PHE A 255 -14.73 -11.53 -6.15
CA PHE A 255 -13.65 -11.58 -7.13
C PHE A 255 -12.61 -12.63 -6.74
N PRO A 256 -12.29 -13.64 -7.57
CA PRO A 256 -11.20 -14.56 -7.30
C PRO A 256 -9.90 -13.98 -7.86
N ARG A 257 -8.96 -13.64 -6.99
CA ARG A 257 -7.60 -13.30 -7.40
C ARG A 257 -6.87 -14.59 -7.76
N VAL A 258 -6.46 -14.72 -9.01
CA VAL A 258 -5.67 -15.85 -9.52
C VAL A 258 -4.22 -15.41 -9.78
N LEU A 259 -3.28 -16.23 -9.32
CA LEU A 259 -1.86 -16.21 -9.68
C LEU A 259 -1.41 -17.63 -9.99
N CYS A 260 -0.59 -17.83 -11.03
CA CYS A 260 0.09 -19.09 -11.27
C CYS A 260 1.60 -18.90 -11.18
N GLU A 261 2.29 -19.82 -10.52
CA GLU A 261 3.77 -19.82 -10.42
C GLU A 261 4.41 -20.02 -11.78
N THR A 262 3.82 -20.88 -12.62
CA THR A 262 4.24 -21.20 -14.00
C THR A 262 3.04 -21.03 -14.94
N TRP A 263 3.25 -20.60 -16.18
CA TRP A 263 2.15 -20.36 -17.15
C TRP A 263 2.13 -21.36 -18.30
N HIS A 264 2.99 -22.38 -18.28
CA HIS A 264 3.01 -23.42 -19.30
C HIS A 264 3.25 -24.81 -18.71
N HIS A 265 2.74 -25.82 -19.41
CA HIS A 265 2.95 -27.23 -19.16
C HIS A 265 3.09 -27.91 -20.52
N GLU A 266 4.31 -28.29 -20.89
CA GLU A 266 4.61 -28.81 -22.23
C GLU A 266 4.14 -27.85 -23.34
N ASN A 267 3.23 -28.28 -24.22
CA ASN A 267 2.63 -27.45 -25.26
C ASN A 267 1.32 -26.75 -24.83
N VAL A 268 0.97 -26.77 -23.55
CA VAL A 268 -0.20 -26.09 -22.98
C VAL A 268 0.24 -24.78 -22.34
N VAL A 269 -0.36 -23.65 -22.73
CA VAL A 269 -0.03 -22.32 -22.22
C VAL A 269 -1.26 -21.61 -21.67
N LEU A 270 -1.19 -21.09 -20.43
CA LEU A 270 -2.23 -20.27 -19.82
C LEU A 270 -2.19 -18.83 -20.36
N LEU A 271 -3.36 -18.28 -20.67
CA LEU A 271 -3.50 -16.93 -21.21
C LEU A 271 -4.70 -16.18 -20.60
N GLY A 272 -4.50 -14.89 -20.29
CA GLY A 272 -5.52 -14.04 -19.66
C GLY A 272 -5.85 -14.46 -18.23
N ASP A 273 -7.13 -14.36 -17.85
CA ASP A 273 -7.61 -14.70 -16.49
C ASP A 273 -7.40 -16.17 -16.09
N ALA A 274 -7.07 -17.05 -17.05
CA ALA A 274 -6.62 -18.40 -16.75
C ALA A 274 -5.26 -18.40 -16.01
N ALA A 275 -4.34 -17.50 -16.38
CA ALA A 275 -3.02 -17.37 -15.77
C ALA A 275 -3.00 -16.40 -14.58
N ALA A 276 -3.63 -15.24 -14.76
CA ALA A 276 -3.56 -14.14 -13.81
C ALA A 276 -4.72 -13.16 -14.00
N THR A 277 -5.38 -12.78 -12.91
CA THR A 277 -6.52 -11.84 -12.93
C THR A 277 -6.13 -10.45 -12.44
N ALA A 278 -6.76 -9.39 -12.94
CA ALA A 278 -6.68 -8.05 -12.35
C ALA A 278 -8.08 -7.54 -11.98
N HIS A 279 -8.23 -7.03 -10.76
CA HIS A 279 -9.51 -6.50 -10.27
C HIS A 279 -10.04 -5.38 -11.17
N PHE A 280 -11.36 -5.36 -11.41
CA PHE A 280 -12.00 -4.42 -12.34
C PHE A 280 -11.85 -2.95 -11.91
N SER A 281 -11.56 -2.69 -10.63
CA SER A 281 -11.38 -1.32 -10.09
C SER A 281 -10.21 -0.54 -10.70
N ILE A 282 -9.33 -1.18 -11.47
CA ILE A 282 -8.26 -0.54 -12.25
C ILE A 282 -8.39 -0.76 -13.76
N GLY A 283 -9.48 -1.39 -14.24
CA GLY A 283 -9.78 -1.55 -15.67
C GLY A 283 -8.73 -2.30 -16.51
N SER A 284 -7.92 -3.19 -15.93
CA SER A 284 -6.73 -3.75 -16.62
C SER A 284 -6.84 -5.21 -17.07
N GLY A 285 -7.95 -5.91 -16.81
CA GLY A 285 -8.10 -7.33 -17.17
C GLY A 285 -8.03 -7.59 -18.68
N SER A 286 -8.77 -6.81 -19.48
CA SER A 286 -8.74 -6.93 -20.95
C SER A 286 -7.39 -6.52 -21.55
N LYS A 287 -6.71 -5.50 -20.98
CA LYS A 287 -5.35 -5.13 -21.35
C LYS A 287 -4.39 -6.32 -21.21
N LEU A 288 -4.39 -6.96 -20.04
CA LEU A 288 -3.56 -8.13 -19.76
C LEU A 288 -3.79 -9.25 -20.78
N ALA A 289 -5.05 -9.55 -21.08
CA ALA A 289 -5.40 -10.60 -22.03
C ALA A 289 -4.88 -10.31 -23.44
N LEU A 290 -5.10 -9.09 -23.96
CA LEU A 290 -4.74 -8.73 -25.34
C LEU A 290 -3.22 -8.63 -25.52
N GLU A 291 -2.50 -7.98 -24.59
CA GLU A 291 -1.05 -7.81 -24.70
C GLU A 291 -0.28 -9.12 -24.47
N SER A 292 -0.76 -9.98 -23.57
CA SER A 292 -0.20 -11.33 -23.42
C SER A 292 -0.45 -12.18 -24.67
N ALA A 293 -1.59 -12.00 -25.35
CA ALA A 293 -1.87 -12.70 -26.60
C ALA A 293 -0.93 -12.27 -27.74
N ILE A 294 -0.61 -10.97 -27.82
CA ILE A 294 0.41 -10.45 -28.75
C ILE A 294 1.76 -11.11 -28.48
N SER A 295 2.23 -11.03 -27.23
CA SER A 295 3.54 -11.55 -26.83
C SER A 295 3.66 -13.06 -27.05
N LEU A 296 2.62 -13.85 -26.71
CA LEU A 296 2.63 -15.29 -26.97
C LEU A 296 2.76 -15.59 -28.46
N ALA A 297 2.04 -14.86 -29.32
CA ALA A 297 2.12 -15.07 -30.77
C ALA A 297 3.50 -14.69 -31.34
N ASP A 298 4.12 -13.61 -30.85
CA ASP A 298 5.50 -13.22 -31.22
C ASP A 298 6.49 -14.34 -30.92
N HIS A 299 6.46 -14.86 -29.69
CA HIS A 299 7.39 -15.91 -29.28
C HIS A 299 7.11 -17.25 -29.94
N THR A 300 5.84 -17.56 -30.22
CA THR A 300 5.44 -18.78 -30.93
C THR A 300 5.99 -18.81 -32.37
N ILE A 301 6.12 -17.65 -33.02
CA ILE A 301 6.67 -17.55 -34.38
C ILE A 301 8.20 -17.44 -34.37
N ALA A 302 8.77 -16.78 -33.36
CA ALA A 302 10.21 -16.57 -33.27
C ALA A 302 10.98 -17.84 -32.93
N GLU A 303 10.36 -18.78 -32.21
CA GLU A 303 11.02 -19.99 -31.72
C GLU A 303 10.53 -21.24 -32.45
N THR A 304 11.42 -22.22 -32.63
CA THR A 304 11.07 -23.52 -33.24
C THR A 304 10.49 -24.52 -32.24
N ASP A 305 10.73 -24.30 -30.95
CA ASP A 305 10.27 -25.15 -29.85
C ASP A 305 9.23 -24.38 -29.03
N ILE A 306 8.03 -24.95 -28.89
CA ILE A 306 6.90 -24.34 -28.20
C ILE A 306 7.16 -24.19 -26.71
N ALA A 307 7.89 -25.11 -26.08
CA ALA A 307 8.25 -24.97 -24.68
C ALA A 307 9.14 -23.73 -24.47
N VAL A 308 10.11 -23.52 -25.36
CA VAL A 308 10.98 -22.34 -25.35
C VAL A 308 10.20 -21.05 -25.64
N ALA A 309 9.23 -21.09 -26.55
CA ALA A 309 8.33 -19.97 -26.82
C ALA A 309 7.54 -19.59 -25.56
N ALA A 310 6.99 -20.58 -24.85
CA ALA A 310 6.20 -20.38 -23.65
C ALA A 310 7.03 -19.81 -22.49
N GLU A 311 8.26 -20.31 -22.29
CA GLU A 311 9.20 -19.77 -21.30
C GLU A 311 9.53 -18.30 -21.59
N LYS A 312 9.79 -17.95 -22.86
CA LYS A 312 10.10 -16.56 -23.26
C LYS A 312 8.91 -15.62 -23.11
N TYR A 313 7.71 -16.07 -23.48
CA TYR A 313 6.46 -15.35 -23.22
C TYR A 313 6.28 -15.06 -21.73
N GLU A 314 6.43 -16.09 -20.90
CA GLU A 314 6.29 -15.96 -19.46
C GLU A 314 7.30 -14.96 -18.89
N ALA A 315 8.57 -15.07 -19.29
CA ALA A 315 9.63 -14.14 -18.87
C ALA A 315 9.36 -12.70 -19.33
N ALA A 316 8.87 -12.50 -20.55
CA ALA A 316 8.58 -11.18 -21.11
C ALA A 316 7.41 -10.48 -20.41
N ARG A 317 6.36 -11.24 -20.04
CA ARG A 317 5.12 -10.68 -19.49
C ARG A 317 5.09 -10.64 -17.96
N ARG A 318 5.77 -11.56 -17.26
CA ARG A 318 5.65 -11.74 -15.80
C ARG A 318 5.81 -10.45 -15.00
N LEU A 319 6.82 -9.63 -15.29
CA LEU A 319 7.06 -8.39 -14.55
C LEU A 319 5.91 -7.40 -14.68
N GLU A 320 5.34 -7.26 -15.88
CA GLU A 320 4.25 -6.32 -16.13
C GLU A 320 2.94 -6.82 -15.52
N VAL A 321 2.65 -8.12 -15.64
CA VAL A 321 1.48 -8.74 -14.99
C VAL A 321 1.54 -8.56 -13.48
N LEU A 322 2.71 -8.79 -12.86
CA LEU A 322 2.89 -8.59 -11.42
C LEU A 322 2.71 -7.13 -11.00
N ARG A 323 3.17 -6.16 -11.82
CA ARG A 323 2.95 -4.73 -11.55
C ARG A 323 1.46 -4.37 -11.57
N LEU A 324 0.73 -4.83 -12.59
CA LEU A 324 -0.71 -4.58 -12.71
C LEU A 324 -1.51 -5.28 -11.62
N GLN A 325 -1.15 -6.51 -11.26
CA GLN A 325 -1.76 -7.20 -10.14
C GLN A 325 -1.48 -6.54 -8.80
N SER A 326 -0.27 -6.03 -8.58
CA SER A 326 0.05 -5.27 -7.36
C SER A 326 -0.84 -4.02 -7.25
N ALA A 327 -1.00 -3.25 -8.33
CA ALA A 327 -1.89 -2.10 -8.37
C ALA A 327 -3.37 -2.49 -8.19
N ALA A 328 -3.80 -3.59 -8.80
CA ALA A 328 -5.16 -4.12 -8.66
C ALA A 328 -5.44 -4.53 -7.22
N ARG A 329 -4.49 -5.22 -6.57
CA ARG A 329 -4.57 -5.63 -5.17
C ARG A 329 -4.68 -4.41 -4.26
N ASN A 330 -3.82 -3.41 -4.42
CA ASN A 330 -3.86 -2.19 -3.61
C ASN A 330 -5.22 -1.48 -3.74
N SER A 331 -5.74 -1.36 -4.97
CA SER A 331 -7.06 -0.74 -5.17
C SER A 331 -8.20 -1.58 -4.60
N LEU A 332 -8.14 -2.91 -4.76
CA LEU A 332 -9.14 -3.83 -4.23
C LEU A 332 -9.17 -3.79 -2.70
N GLU A 333 -8.02 -3.90 -2.05
CA GLU A 333 -7.92 -3.85 -0.59
C GLU A 333 -8.42 -2.52 -0.02
N TRP A 334 -8.22 -1.41 -0.74
CA TRP A 334 -8.83 -0.13 -0.39
C TRP A 334 -10.35 -0.18 -0.42
N PHE A 335 -10.98 -0.87 -1.38
CA PHE A 335 -12.43 -1.06 -1.41
C PHE A 335 -12.92 -2.01 -0.32
N GLU A 336 -12.16 -3.08 -0.04
CA GLU A 336 -12.46 -4.01 1.06
C GLU A 336 -12.45 -3.32 2.43
N ASP A 337 -11.59 -2.31 2.61
CA ASP A 337 -11.46 -1.53 3.83
C ASP A 337 -12.07 -0.11 3.68
N VAL A 338 -12.91 0.15 2.67
CA VAL A 338 -13.30 1.53 2.31
C VAL A 338 -14.04 2.27 3.42
N GLU A 339 -14.80 1.54 4.24
CA GLU A 339 -15.55 2.09 5.37
C GLU A 339 -14.63 2.81 6.37
N ARG A 340 -13.33 2.45 6.44
CA ARG A 340 -12.30 3.17 7.21
C ARG A 340 -12.18 4.65 6.80
N TYR A 341 -12.43 4.99 5.54
CA TYR A 341 -12.19 6.32 4.99
C TYR A 341 -13.46 7.16 4.88
N LEU A 342 -14.64 6.58 5.09
CA LEU A 342 -15.89 7.28 4.82
C LEU A 342 -16.12 8.43 5.81
N ASP A 343 -15.55 8.40 7.02
CA ASP A 343 -15.65 9.54 7.94
C ASP A 343 -14.68 10.70 7.65
N LEU A 344 -13.80 10.55 6.64
CA LEU A 344 -12.89 11.62 6.23
C LEU A 344 -13.62 12.78 5.56
N ASP A 345 -12.95 13.94 5.55
CA ASP A 345 -13.37 15.09 4.76
C ASP A 345 -13.47 14.71 3.27
N PRO A 346 -14.47 15.19 2.52
CA PRO A 346 -14.64 14.87 1.11
C PRO A 346 -13.40 15.11 0.22
N VAL A 347 -12.58 16.14 0.52
CA VAL A 347 -11.33 16.40 -0.22
C VAL A 347 -10.34 15.26 0.00
N GLN A 348 -10.16 14.86 1.26
CA GLN A 348 -9.23 13.80 1.64
C GLN A 348 -9.72 12.41 1.19
N LEU A 349 -11.03 12.13 1.26
CA LEU A 349 -11.62 10.90 0.72
C LEU A 349 -11.41 10.81 -0.79
N ASN A 350 -11.64 11.91 -1.53
CA ASN A 350 -11.40 11.95 -2.97
C ASN A 350 -9.92 11.69 -3.29
N TYR A 351 -8.99 12.34 -2.58
CA TYR A 351 -7.57 12.07 -2.74
C TYR A 351 -7.20 10.60 -2.48
N SER A 352 -7.71 10.02 -1.38
CA SER A 352 -7.50 8.61 -1.03
C SER A 352 -8.03 7.68 -2.12
N MET A 353 -9.21 7.97 -2.67
CA MET A 353 -9.81 7.22 -3.77
C MET A 353 -8.97 7.31 -5.05
N LEU A 354 -8.55 8.51 -5.47
CA LEU A 354 -7.75 8.71 -6.68
C LEU A 354 -6.39 8.00 -6.61
N THR A 355 -5.77 7.98 -5.42
CA THR A 355 -4.42 7.41 -5.21
C THR A 355 -4.42 5.95 -4.73
N ARG A 356 -5.60 5.32 -4.56
CA ARG A 356 -5.76 3.96 -3.98
C ARG A 356 -4.91 2.87 -4.66
N SER A 357 -4.73 2.95 -5.98
CA SER A 357 -3.96 1.97 -6.76
C SER A 357 -2.45 2.09 -6.56
N GLN A 358 -1.99 3.22 -6.00
CA GLN A 358 -0.59 3.65 -5.90
C GLN A 358 0.12 3.85 -7.26
N ARG A 359 -0.61 3.78 -8.38
CA ARG A 359 -0.11 4.18 -9.71
C ARG A 359 -0.21 5.68 -9.93
N ILE A 360 -1.23 6.30 -9.36
CA ILE A 360 -1.41 7.74 -9.34
C ILE A 360 -0.83 8.23 -8.01
N SER A 361 0.23 9.02 -8.10
CA SER A 361 0.91 9.63 -6.96
C SER A 361 0.54 11.10 -6.80
N HIS A 362 1.09 11.76 -5.77
CA HIS A 362 0.85 13.18 -5.54
C HIS A 362 1.34 14.04 -6.71
N GLU A 363 2.58 13.84 -7.16
CA GLU A 363 3.11 14.61 -8.29
C GLU A 363 2.49 14.19 -9.63
N ASN A 364 2.10 12.93 -9.80
CA ASN A 364 1.33 12.55 -10.98
C ASN A 364 -0.07 13.21 -11.01
N LEU A 365 -0.72 13.43 -9.86
CA LEU A 365 -1.93 14.25 -9.82
C LEU A 365 -1.66 15.71 -10.19
N ARG A 366 -0.47 16.24 -9.91
CA ARG A 366 -0.09 17.60 -10.32
C ARG A 366 0.02 17.73 -11.84
N GLU A 367 0.52 16.68 -12.49
CA GLU A 367 0.59 16.60 -13.96
C GLU A 367 -0.79 16.44 -14.59
N ARG A 368 -1.68 15.65 -13.98
CA ARG A 368 -3.02 15.36 -14.47
C ARG A 368 -3.99 16.52 -14.26
N ASP A 369 -4.05 17.01 -13.03
CA ASP A 369 -5.03 18.00 -12.58
C ASP A 369 -4.40 19.00 -11.60
N PRO A 370 -3.59 19.94 -12.11
CA PRO A 370 -2.88 20.90 -11.28
C PRO A 370 -3.82 21.81 -10.48
N GLU A 371 -5.01 22.13 -11.01
CA GLU A 371 -5.98 22.99 -10.33
C GLU A 371 -6.63 22.27 -9.15
N TRP A 372 -7.08 21.03 -9.35
CA TRP A 372 -7.65 20.24 -8.27
C TRP A 372 -6.62 19.97 -7.17
N LEU A 373 -5.40 19.56 -7.54
CA LEU A 373 -4.37 19.28 -6.55
C LEU A 373 -4.01 20.54 -5.75
N ALA A 374 -3.84 21.69 -6.41
CA ALA A 374 -3.57 22.95 -5.72
C ALA A 374 -4.70 23.33 -4.74
N GLY A 375 -5.95 23.07 -5.11
CA GLY A 375 -7.11 23.23 -4.22
C GLY A 375 -7.05 22.29 -3.01
N ALA A 376 -6.65 21.05 -3.22
CA ALA A 376 -6.51 20.04 -2.18
C ALA A 376 -5.35 20.34 -1.22
N GLU A 377 -4.21 20.79 -1.73
CA GLU A 377 -3.07 21.27 -0.93
C GLU A 377 -3.44 22.51 -0.11
N LYS A 378 -4.20 23.44 -0.70
CA LYS A 378 -4.72 24.60 0.00
C LYS A 378 -5.61 24.19 1.16
N TRP A 379 -6.58 23.30 0.92
CA TRP A 379 -7.43 22.75 1.98
C TRP A 379 -6.58 22.14 3.10
N PHE A 380 -5.56 21.35 2.78
CA PHE A 380 -4.70 20.71 3.78
C PHE A 380 -3.93 21.73 4.64
N MET A 381 -3.42 22.80 4.01
CA MET A 381 -2.74 23.90 4.71
C MET A 381 -3.69 24.69 5.63
N GLU A 382 -4.92 24.93 5.18
CA GLU A 382 -5.96 25.59 5.98
C GLU A 382 -6.37 24.74 7.19
N GLN A 383 -6.48 23.40 7.03
CA GLN A 383 -6.69 22.47 8.17
C GLN A 383 -5.54 22.51 9.18
N ALA A 384 -4.33 22.82 8.73
CA ALA A 384 -3.17 23.03 9.60
C ALA A 384 -3.11 24.45 10.22
N GLY A 385 -4.11 25.29 10.00
CA GLY A 385 -4.19 26.65 10.56
C GLY A 385 -3.37 27.69 9.78
N VAL A 386 -2.94 27.38 8.55
CA VAL A 386 -2.19 28.31 7.70
C VAL A 386 -3.14 28.96 6.70
N GLN A 387 -3.27 30.28 6.76
CA GLN A 387 -3.95 31.04 5.70
C GLN A 387 -3.06 31.11 4.47
N THR A 388 -3.60 30.70 3.32
CA THR A 388 -2.86 30.71 2.05
C THR A 388 -3.29 31.90 1.19
N ASP A 389 -2.55 33.01 1.28
CA ASP A 389 -2.66 34.15 0.35
C ASP A 389 -1.72 33.92 -0.85
N GLY A 390 -1.96 32.85 -1.62
CA GLY A 390 -1.10 32.43 -2.75
C GLY A 390 -1.12 30.90 -2.99
N PRO A 391 -0.21 30.37 -3.83
CA PRO A 391 -0.05 28.93 -4.03
C PRO A 391 0.23 28.23 -2.69
N ALA A 392 -0.54 27.19 -2.38
CA ALA A 392 -0.33 26.38 -1.20
C ALA A 392 1.02 25.63 -1.29
N ARG A 393 1.66 25.40 -0.14
CA ARG A 393 2.83 24.50 -0.08
C ARG A 393 2.33 23.06 0.02
N ALA A 394 3.19 22.14 -0.40
CA ALA A 394 2.92 20.71 -0.32
C ALA A 394 2.62 20.24 1.13
N PRO A 395 1.79 19.19 1.32
CA PRO A 395 1.37 18.70 2.65
C PRO A 395 2.51 18.45 3.64
N MET A 396 3.68 18.01 3.16
CA MET A 396 4.86 17.81 4.00
C MET A 396 5.29 19.05 4.78
N PHE A 397 4.95 20.26 4.30
CA PHE A 397 5.31 21.53 4.94
C PHE A 397 4.18 22.17 5.75
N ALA A 398 3.05 21.48 5.90
CA ALA A 398 2.01 21.93 6.80
C ALA A 398 2.51 21.84 8.25
N PRO A 399 2.32 22.87 9.09
CA PRO A 399 2.69 22.80 10.49
C PRO A 399 1.86 21.74 11.22
N PHE A 400 2.34 21.31 12.38
CA PHE A 400 1.64 20.37 13.24
C PHE A 400 1.74 20.78 14.69
N GLN A 401 0.60 20.80 15.37
CA GLN A 401 0.53 21.04 16.81
C GLN A 401 0.35 19.71 17.54
N LEU A 402 1.25 19.42 18.48
CA LEU A 402 1.13 18.28 19.39
C LEU A 402 1.36 18.79 20.81
N ARG A 403 0.31 18.77 21.65
CA ARG A 403 0.31 19.47 22.95
C ARG A 403 0.75 20.94 22.77
N ASP A 404 1.73 21.42 23.51
CA ASP A 404 2.28 22.77 23.37
C ASP A 404 3.42 22.84 22.33
N MET A 405 3.86 21.70 21.78
CA MET A 405 4.91 21.63 20.77
C MET A 405 4.35 21.90 19.37
N THR A 406 4.86 22.93 18.71
CA THR A 406 4.61 23.20 17.29
C THR A 406 5.79 22.70 16.46
N LEU A 407 5.49 21.93 15.41
CA LEU A 407 6.43 21.55 14.35
C LEU A 407 6.18 22.42 13.11
N GLU A 408 7.24 22.91 12.50
CA GLU A 408 7.14 23.75 11.28
C GLU A 408 6.73 22.95 10.03
N ASN A 409 6.90 21.63 10.07
CA ASN A 409 6.56 20.71 8.97
C ASN A 409 6.33 19.29 9.50
N ARG A 410 5.89 18.38 8.62
CA ARG A 410 5.50 17.00 8.95
C ARG A 410 6.64 15.98 8.84
N ILE A 411 7.87 16.43 8.58
CA ILE A 411 9.03 15.54 8.41
C ILE A 411 9.69 15.24 9.73
N VAL A 412 9.88 13.95 9.98
CA VAL A 412 10.53 13.41 11.17
C VAL A 412 11.78 12.63 10.76
N VAL A 413 12.93 12.94 11.36
CA VAL A 413 14.11 12.08 11.24
C VAL A 413 13.94 10.92 12.21
N SER A 414 13.84 9.70 11.66
CA SER A 414 13.61 8.47 12.44
C SER A 414 14.78 8.17 13.38
N PRO A 415 14.56 7.54 14.55
CA PRO A 415 15.64 7.05 15.42
C PRO A 415 16.49 6.02 14.67
N MET A 416 17.82 6.21 14.68
CA MET A 416 18.77 5.36 13.95
C MET A 416 20.04 5.18 14.78
N ALA A 417 20.27 3.96 15.29
CA ALA A 417 21.43 3.64 16.10
C ALA A 417 22.76 3.96 15.36
N GLN A 418 23.61 4.77 15.99
CA GLN A 418 24.91 5.17 15.45
C GLN A 418 26.03 4.27 15.95
N TYR A 419 25.87 3.68 17.14
CA TYR A 419 26.86 2.81 17.78
C TYR A 419 28.21 3.50 18.01
N LYS A 420 28.20 4.79 18.35
CA LYS A 420 29.39 5.64 18.54
C LYS A 420 29.53 6.25 19.93
N ALA A 421 28.66 5.88 20.87
CA ALA A 421 28.77 6.31 22.26
C ALA A 421 29.95 5.61 22.94
N VAL A 422 30.50 6.25 23.96
CA VAL A 422 31.54 5.68 24.81
C VAL A 422 30.98 5.61 26.21
N ASP A 423 30.89 4.39 26.76
CA ASP A 423 30.27 4.10 28.07
C ASP A 423 28.83 4.61 28.24
N GLY A 424 28.15 4.86 27.11
CA GLY A 424 26.80 5.42 27.06
C GLY A 424 26.77 6.94 26.85
N ALA A 425 27.90 7.64 26.95
CA ALA A 425 27.96 9.08 26.68
C ALA A 425 27.99 9.35 25.16
N PRO A 426 27.08 10.18 24.63
CA PRO A 426 27.17 10.63 23.25
C PRO A 426 28.44 11.47 23.04
N THR A 427 29.15 11.17 21.96
CA THR A 427 30.38 11.84 21.50
C THR A 427 30.08 12.94 20.48
N ASP A 428 31.13 13.66 20.04
CA ASP A 428 31.03 14.65 18.95
C ASP A 428 30.44 14.09 17.64
N TRP A 429 30.53 12.78 17.42
CA TRP A 429 29.82 12.12 16.32
C TRP A 429 28.31 12.44 16.36
N HIS A 430 27.69 12.34 17.54
CA HIS A 430 26.26 12.54 17.71
C HIS A 430 25.90 14.02 17.56
N LEU A 431 26.73 14.93 18.12
CA LEU A 431 26.52 16.36 17.96
C LEU A 431 26.49 16.75 16.48
N ILE A 432 27.48 16.32 15.71
CA ILE A 432 27.51 16.59 14.26
C ILE A 432 26.34 15.86 13.59
N HIS A 433 26.11 14.59 13.93
CA HIS A 433 25.06 13.79 13.31
C HIS A 433 23.70 14.47 13.42
N TYR A 434 23.20 14.73 14.63
CA TYR A 434 21.89 15.31 14.84
C TYR A 434 21.85 16.80 14.48
N GLY A 435 22.93 17.54 14.73
CA GLY A 435 23.04 18.95 14.35
C GLY A 435 22.89 19.19 12.84
N GLU A 436 23.50 18.33 12.00
CA GLU A 436 23.32 18.44 10.54
C GLU A 436 21.88 18.14 10.10
N ARG A 437 21.18 17.18 10.73
CA ARG A 437 19.79 16.86 10.38
C ARG A 437 18.81 17.94 10.86
N ALA A 438 19.07 18.55 12.01
CA ALA A 438 18.29 19.69 12.50
C ALA A 438 18.43 20.90 11.55
N LYS A 439 19.65 21.20 11.08
CA LYS A 439 19.87 22.21 10.02
C LYS A 439 19.28 21.81 8.68
N GLY A 440 19.08 20.51 8.47
CA GLY A 440 18.57 19.89 7.25
C GLY A 440 17.08 20.09 6.98
N GLY A 441 16.35 20.81 7.82
CA GLY A 441 14.99 21.29 7.56
C GLY A 441 13.87 20.38 8.06
N ALA A 442 14.17 19.26 8.71
CA ALA A 442 13.13 18.43 9.33
C ALA A 442 12.50 19.14 10.55
N GLY A 443 11.18 18.99 10.73
CA GLY A 443 10.47 19.60 11.85
C GLY A 443 10.80 18.94 13.19
N LEU A 444 11.07 17.62 13.19
CA LEU A 444 11.38 16.84 14.38
C LEU A 444 12.55 15.88 14.12
N VAL A 445 13.51 15.82 15.04
CA VAL A 445 14.67 14.93 14.98
C VAL A 445 14.63 13.96 16.17
N TYR A 446 14.56 12.66 15.91
CA TYR A 446 14.71 11.65 16.97
C TYR A 446 16.18 11.33 17.19
N THR A 447 16.57 11.24 18.47
CA THR A 447 17.80 10.54 18.83
C THR A 447 17.63 9.04 18.60
N GLU A 448 18.74 8.32 18.48
CA GLU A 448 18.72 6.87 18.54
C GLU A 448 18.23 6.38 19.91
N MET A 449 17.85 5.10 19.98
CA MET A 449 17.45 4.47 21.23
C MET A 449 18.51 4.71 22.30
N THR A 450 18.16 5.54 23.27
CA THR A 450 19.00 5.93 24.39
C THR A 450 18.66 5.03 25.56
N CYS A 451 19.62 4.22 25.98
CA CYS A 451 19.36 3.11 26.87
C CYS A 451 19.19 3.59 28.31
N VAL A 452 18.22 3.02 29.03
CA VAL A 452 17.87 3.44 30.41
C VAL A 452 18.79 2.85 31.47
N SER A 453 19.64 1.89 31.11
CA SER A 453 20.62 1.27 31.99
C SER A 453 21.84 0.73 31.20
N PRO A 454 22.98 0.48 31.86
CA PRO A 454 24.18 -0.05 31.18
C PRO A 454 23.96 -1.43 30.54
N ASP A 455 23.17 -2.29 31.18
CA ASP A 455 22.78 -3.63 30.73
C ASP A 455 21.60 -3.61 29.74
N GLY A 456 20.85 -2.51 29.70
CA GLY A 456 19.81 -2.24 28.71
C GLY A 456 20.31 -1.83 27.33
N ARG A 457 21.62 -1.78 27.10
CA ARG A 457 22.21 -1.46 25.80
C ARG A 457 22.11 -2.61 24.81
N ILE A 458 21.93 -2.28 23.53
CA ILE A 458 22.06 -3.24 22.43
C ILE A 458 23.53 -3.64 22.31
N THR A 459 24.40 -2.64 22.14
CA THR A 459 25.85 -2.82 21.95
C THR A 459 26.63 -1.90 22.89
N PRO A 460 27.95 -2.13 23.08
CA PRO A 460 28.80 -1.21 23.83
C PRO A 460 28.80 0.23 23.30
N GLY A 461 28.49 0.42 22.01
CA GLY A 461 28.44 1.72 21.35
C GLY A 461 27.09 2.44 21.45
N CYS A 462 26.09 1.87 22.11
CA CYS A 462 24.79 2.51 22.30
C CYS A 462 24.86 3.62 23.36
N PRO A 463 24.21 4.77 23.12
CA PRO A 463 24.13 5.81 24.13
C PRO A 463 23.19 5.39 25.26
N GLY A 464 23.35 6.04 26.40
CA GLY A 464 22.53 5.86 27.59
C GLY A 464 22.03 7.18 28.15
N LEU A 465 21.14 7.07 29.12
CA LEU A 465 20.65 8.19 29.93
C LEU A 465 20.37 7.73 31.36
N TYR A 466 21.44 7.30 32.03
CA TYR A 466 21.43 6.70 33.37
C TYR A 466 22.59 7.21 34.25
N ALA A 467 23.33 8.22 33.77
CA ALA A 467 24.48 8.79 34.45
C ALA A 467 24.54 10.31 34.20
N PRO A 468 25.04 11.13 35.16
CA PRO A 468 25.11 12.59 35.01
C PRO A 468 25.88 13.06 33.77
N GLU A 469 26.95 12.36 33.39
CA GLU A 469 27.74 12.64 32.20
C GLU A 469 26.94 12.45 30.90
N HIS A 470 25.94 11.56 30.90
CA HIS A 470 25.07 11.36 29.74
C HIS A 470 24.11 12.53 29.60
N GLU A 471 23.47 12.95 30.70
CA GLU A 471 22.58 14.12 30.74
C GLU A 471 23.31 15.37 30.22
N ALA A 472 24.52 15.64 30.72
CA ALA A 472 25.32 16.79 30.29
C ALA A 472 25.68 16.73 28.79
N ALA A 473 26.02 15.55 28.28
CA ALA A 473 26.39 15.37 26.88
C ALA A 473 25.18 15.52 25.94
N TRP A 474 23.99 15.04 26.33
CA TRP A 474 22.75 15.27 25.60
C TRP A 474 22.30 16.74 25.67
N GLN A 475 22.43 17.39 26.83
CA GLN A 475 22.11 18.81 26.99
C GLN A 475 22.92 19.70 26.04
N ARG A 476 24.19 19.37 25.80
CA ARG A 476 25.01 20.09 24.81
C ARG A 476 24.40 20.01 23.41
N LEU A 477 23.81 18.88 23.05
CA LEU A 477 23.24 18.65 21.74
C LEU A 477 21.89 19.34 21.57
N THR A 478 20.98 19.18 22.53
CA THR A 478 19.68 19.86 22.53
C THR A 478 19.86 21.38 22.52
N SER A 479 20.80 21.91 23.32
CA SER A 479 21.13 23.33 23.34
C SER A 479 21.63 23.84 21.98
N PHE A 480 22.44 23.05 21.26
CA PHE A 480 22.85 23.40 19.91
C PHE A 480 21.66 23.43 18.94
N VAL A 481 20.81 22.40 18.95
CA VAL A 481 19.63 22.33 18.08
C VAL A 481 18.71 23.53 18.30
N HIS A 482 18.40 23.87 19.55
CA HIS A 482 17.52 24.99 19.88
C HIS A 482 18.14 26.36 19.63
N ALA A 483 19.47 26.49 19.73
CA ALA A 483 20.15 27.76 19.47
C ALA A 483 20.31 28.07 17.97
N GLU A 484 20.51 27.04 17.15
CA GLU A 484 20.91 27.19 15.75
C GLU A 484 19.80 26.86 14.75
N THR A 485 18.69 26.27 15.18
CA THR A 485 17.62 25.77 14.29
C THR A 485 16.22 25.89 14.89
N ASP A 486 15.20 25.82 14.04
CA ASP A 486 13.79 25.77 14.45
C ASP A 486 13.29 24.32 14.73
N ALA A 487 14.14 23.30 14.51
CA ALA A 487 13.78 21.90 14.68
C ALA A 487 13.54 21.53 16.15
N LYS A 488 12.59 20.63 16.38
CA LYS A 488 12.38 19.99 17.69
C LYS A 488 13.18 18.70 17.80
N ILE A 489 13.49 18.29 19.03
CA ILE A 489 14.26 17.07 19.28
C ILE A 489 13.54 16.12 20.25
N CYS A 490 13.41 14.87 19.84
CA CYS A 490 12.80 13.79 20.61
C CYS A 490 13.87 12.83 21.15
N CYS A 491 13.76 12.45 22.43
CA CYS A 491 14.57 11.38 23.01
C CYS A 491 13.79 10.07 22.96
N GLN A 492 14.21 9.13 22.12
CA GLN A 492 13.71 7.75 22.22
C GLN A 492 14.47 7.02 23.32
N ILE A 493 13.78 6.56 24.36
CA ILE A 493 14.38 5.76 25.44
C ILE A 493 13.91 4.31 25.39
N GLY A 494 14.81 3.39 25.71
CA GLY A 494 14.54 1.96 25.59
C GLY A 494 15.49 1.07 26.40
N HIS A 495 15.20 -0.23 26.38
CA HIS A 495 16.02 -1.28 26.99
C HIS A 495 16.04 -2.47 26.03
N ALA A 496 17.22 -2.94 25.64
CA ALA A 496 17.38 -3.93 24.58
C ALA A 496 16.85 -5.33 24.93
N GLY A 497 16.76 -5.65 26.22
CA GLY A 497 16.21 -6.92 26.69
C GLY A 497 16.97 -8.11 26.09
N ARG A 498 16.24 -9.10 25.55
CA ARG A 498 16.83 -10.29 24.92
C ARG A 498 17.72 -10.04 23.69
N LYS A 499 17.67 -8.83 23.13
CA LYS A 499 18.51 -8.39 22.00
C LYS A 499 19.69 -7.51 22.45
N GLY A 500 19.95 -7.45 23.76
CA GLY A 500 21.11 -6.75 24.33
C GLY A 500 22.40 -7.57 24.24
N SER A 501 23.51 -6.93 24.59
CA SER A 501 24.84 -7.57 24.62
C SER A 501 25.29 -8.13 23.26
N THR A 502 25.07 -7.38 22.18
CA THR A 502 25.51 -7.75 20.83
C THR A 502 26.66 -6.89 20.33
N ARG A 503 27.31 -7.35 19.27
CA ARG A 503 28.36 -6.59 18.57
C ARG A 503 27.77 -5.34 17.93
N ILE A 504 28.65 -4.39 17.65
CA ILE A 504 28.30 -3.24 16.83
C ILE A 504 27.91 -3.71 15.42
N GLY A 505 26.95 -3.05 14.78
CA GLY A 505 26.28 -3.56 13.57
C GLY A 505 27.23 -3.97 12.43
N TRP A 506 28.32 -3.23 12.19
CA TRP A 506 29.31 -3.56 11.15
C TRP A 506 30.33 -4.66 11.56
N GLU A 507 30.32 -5.11 12.81
CA GLU A 507 31.14 -6.23 13.33
C GLU A 507 30.35 -7.55 13.43
N GLY A 508 29.06 -7.49 13.07
CA GLY A 508 28.12 -8.60 13.12
C GLY A 508 26.83 -8.19 13.82
N MET A 509 25.88 -7.62 13.06
CA MET A 509 24.55 -7.28 13.55
C MET A 509 23.89 -8.46 14.26
N ASP A 510 23.28 -8.18 15.42
CA ASP A 510 22.61 -9.12 16.32
C ASP A 510 23.46 -10.29 16.85
N LYS A 511 24.74 -10.38 16.48
CA LYS A 511 25.64 -11.43 16.98
C LYS A 511 26.09 -11.13 18.40
N PRO A 512 26.24 -12.14 19.27
CA PRO A 512 26.77 -11.96 20.61
C PRO A 512 28.19 -11.36 20.58
N LEU A 513 28.56 -10.64 21.64
CA LEU A 513 29.95 -10.21 21.82
C LEU A 513 30.89 -11.41 21.80
N ALA A 514 32.09 -11.23 21.24
CA ALA A 514 33.11 -12.29 21.23
C ALA A 514 33.57 -12.63 22.66
N GLU A 515 33.69 -11.62 23.51
CA GLU A 515 34.02 -11.73 24.93
C GLU A 515 33.25 -10.67 25.72
N GLY A 516 33.02 -10.89 27.01
CA GLY A 516 32.43 -9.87 27.89
C GLY A 516 30.93 -9.62 27.72
N ASN A 517 30.15 -10.63 27.32
CA ASN A 517 28.69 -10.52 27.36
C ASN A 517 28.21 -10.24 28.79
N TRP A 518 27.27 -9.31 28.94
CA TRP A 518 26.61 -9.05 30.23
C TRP A 518 25.29 -9.84 30.34
N PRO A 519 24.78 -10.06 31.58
CA PRO A 519 23.46 -10.65 31.77
C PRO A 519 22.37 -9.82 31.11
N ILE A 520 21.42 -10.49 30.44
CA ILE A 520 20.26 -9.86 29.79
C ILE A 520 18.97 -10.44 30.34
N CYS A 521 17.89 -9.65 30.30
CA CYS A 521 16.57 -10.02 30.80
C CYS A 521 15.48 -9.81 29.73
N SER A 522 14.34 -10.49 29.88
CA SER A 522 13.22 -10.42 28.94
C SER A 522 11.92 -10.86 29.63
N ALA A 523 10.78 -10.75 28.94
CA ALA A 523 9.50 -11.26 29.44
C ALA A 523 9.55 -12.76 29.79
N SER A 524 10.23 -13.57 28.97
CA SER A 524 10.47 -15.00 29.19
C SER A 524 11.90 -15.41 28.80
N ALA A 525 12.34 -16.58 29.26
CA ALA A 525 13.67 -17.14 28.99
C ALA A 525 13.81 -17.71 27.56
N ILE A 526 13.59 -16.85 26.55
CA ILE A 526 13.62 -17.18 25.12
C ILE A 526 14.67 -16.30 24.44
N ALA A 527 15.73 -16.91 23.91
CA ALA A 527 16.81 -16.21 23.22
C ALA A 527 16.33 -15.56 21.91
N TRP A 528 17.07 -14.55 21.42
CA TRP A 528 16.82 -13.95 20.10
C TRP A 528 17.11 -14.92 18.95
N SER A 529 18.22 -15.66 19.06
CA SER A 529 18.60 -16.74 18.14
C SER A 529 19.40 -17.80 18.90
N ASP A 530 19.69 -18.94 18.26
CA ASP A 530 20.50 -20.02 18.82
C ASP A 530 21.93 -19.59 19.19
N GLU A 531 22.45 -18.52 18.59
CA GLU A 531 23.79 -17.99 18.89
C GLU A 531 23.78 -17.03 20.10
N ASN A 532 22.62 -16.49 20.50
CA ASN A 532 22.52 -15.48 21.55
C ASN A 532 22.31 -16.11 22.94
N ALA A 533 22.68 -15.38 23.98
CA ALA A 533 22.42 -15.79 25.36
C ALA A 533 20.91 -15.92 25.62
N VAL A 534 20.54 -16.94 26.39
CA VAL A 534 19.16 -17.06 26.92
C VAL A 534 18.98 -15.98 27.99
N PRO A 535 17.99 -15.09 27.88
CA PRO A 535 17.74 -14.06 28.88
C PRO A 535 17.19 -14.67 30.17
N GLN A 536 17.44 -14.00 31.28
CA GLN A 536 16.67 -14.23 32.51
C GLN A 536 15.21 -13.80 32.28
N GLU A 537 14.26 -14.64 32.67
CA GLU A 537 12.87 -14.22 32.80
C GLU A 537 12.76 -13.18 33.92
N ALA A 538 12.30 -11.97 33.58
CA ALA A 538 12.24 -10.86 34.52
C ALA A 538 11.33 -11.19 35.71
N SER A 539 11.86 -11.04 36.93
CA SER A 539 11.07 -11.05 38.15
C SER A 539 10.34 -9.73 38.34
N ARG A 540 9.37 -9.67 39.25
CA ARG A 540 8.70 -8.40 39.60
C ARG A 540 9.70 -7.34 40.08
N ALA A 541 10.74 -7.73 40.82
CA ALA A 541 11.78 -6.80 41.26
C ALA A 541 12.61 -6.25 40.09
N ASP A 542 12.94 -7.10 39.10
CA ASP A 542 13.64 -6.65 37.89
C ASP A 542 12.75 -5.68 37.09
N MET A 543 11.46 -5.98 36.98
CA MET A 543 10.46 -5.11 36.34
C MET A 543 10.33 -3.76 37.05
N ASP A 544 10.28 -3.74 38.38
CA ASP A 544 10.25 -2.50 39.17
C ASP A 544 11.52 -1.67 38.95
N GLN A 545 12.70 -2.31 38.98
CA GLN A 545 13.97 -1.62 38.74
C GLN A 545 14.07 -1.03 37.34
N ILE A 546 13.64 -1.76 36.31
CA ILE A 546 13.68 -1.28 34.93
C ILE A 546 12.66 -0.16 34.73
N ARG A 547 11.44 -0.26 35.28
CA ARG A 547 10.47 0.84 35.29
C ARG A 547 11.08 2.11 35.90
N ASP A 548 11.71 1.99 37.07
CA ASP A 548 12.30 3.13 37.76
C ASP A 548 13.49 3.72 36.97
N ALA A 549 14.22 2.89 36.21
CA ALA A 549 15.23 3.37 35.27
C ALA A 549 14.62 4.18 34.12
N PHE A 550 13.50 3.73 33.53
CA PHE A 550 12.75 4.51 32.54
C PHE A 550 12.27 5.86 33.11
N VAL A 551 11.77 5.89 34.35
CA VAL A 551 11.36 7.12 35.04
C VAL A 551 12.56 8.06 35.21
N SER A 552 13.69 7.56 35.73
CA SER A 552 14.90 8.36 35.90
C SER A 552 15.41 8.91 34.57
N SER A 553 15.40 8.12 33.50
CA SER A 553 15.80 8.59 32.17
C SER A 553 14.84 9.66 31.63
N ALA A 554 13.54 9.55 31.90
CA ALA A 554 12.57 10.57 31.49
C ALA A 554 12.82 11.92 32.20
N GLU A 555 13.10 11.90 33.51
CA GLU A 555 13.48 13.11 34.25
C GLU A 555 14.80 13.71 33.75
N MET A 556 15.80 12.86 33.45
CA MET A 556 17.06 13.30 32.84
C MET A 556 16.84 13.90 31.46
N ALA A 557 15.96 13.32 30.64
CA ALA A 557 15.63 13.85 29.31
C ALA A 557 14.97 15.22 29.40
N GLU A 558 14.11 15.44 30.40
CA GLU A 558 13.48 16.73 30.61
C GLU A 558 14.53 17.79 30.94
N ARG A 559 15.43 17.50 31.89
CA ARG A 559 16.52 18.41 32.29
C ARG A 559 17.53 18.63 31.18
N ALA A 560 17.78 17.63 30.36
CA ALA A 560 18.60 17.75 29.15
C ALA A 560 17.92 18.60 28.07
N GLY A 561 16.65 18.97 28.21
CA GLY A 561 15.97 19.92 27.33
C GLY A 561 15.31 19.30 26.10
N PHE A 562 15.01 18.00 26.10
CA PHE A 562 14.25 17.41 24.98
C PHE A 562 12.82 17.99 24.90
N ASP A 563 12.32 18.17 23.68
CA ASP A 563 10.97 18.70 23.43
C ASP A 563 9.90 17.61 23.55
N MET A 564 10.29 16.37 23.29
CA MET A 564 9.44 15.18 23.24
C MET A 564 10.23 13.96 23.74
N ILE A 565 9.51 12.97 24.28
CA ILE A 565 10.10 11.68 24.65
C ILE A 565 9.29 10.54 24.02
N GLU A 566 9.98 9.47 23.62
CA GLU A 566 9.36 8.26 23.08
C GLU A 566 9.73 7.02 23.91
N LEU A 567 8.72 6.25 24.29
CA LEU A 567 8.92 4.89 24.80
C LEU A 567 9.14 3.92 23.63
N HIS A 568 10.28 3.25 23.60
CA HIS A 568 10.54 2.21 22.60
C HIS A 568 9.89 0.87 23.01
N ALA A 569 8.69 0.61 22.49
CA ALA A 569 7.90 -0.62 22.70
C ALA A 569 7.83 -1.50 21.44
N ALA A 570 8.88 -1.49 20.62
CA ALA A 570 8.93 -2.16 19.31
C ALA A 570 10.19 -3.01 19.15
N HIS A 571 10.30 -3.68 18.00
CA HIS A 571 11.50 -4.33 17.49
C HIS A 571 12.11 -5.42 18.39
N GLY A 572 11.27 -6.07 19.20
CA GLY A 572 11.67 -7.22 20.02
C GLY A 572 12.55 -6.87 21.22
N TYR A 573 12.73 -5.57 21.50
CA TYR A 573 13.42 -5.09 22.70
C TYR A 573 12.55 -5.33 23.95
N PHE A 574 13.02 -4.92 25.13
CA PHE A 574 12.46 -5.35 26.40
C PHE A 574 10.95 -5.11 26.53
N ILE A 575 10.45 -3.90 26.27
CA ILE A 575 9.01 -3.61 26.35
C ILE A 575 8.24 -4.38 25.28
N SER A 576 8.74 -4.40 24.03
CA SER A 576 8.17 -5.19 22.95
C SER A 576 8.12 -6.68 23.26
N SER A 577 9.06 -7.19 24.07
CA SER A 577 9.14 -8.59 24.43
C SER A 577 7.99 -9.04 25.32
N PHE A 578 7.41 -8.13 26.12
CA PHE A 578 6.19 -8.37 26.87
C PHE A 578 4.95 -8.33 25.96
N ILE A 579 4.96 -7.47 24.94
CA ILE A 579 3.83 -7.31 24.02
C ILE A 579 3.70 -8.52 23.10
N SER A 580 4.78 -8.99 22.47
CA SER A 580 4.67 -10.10 21.50
C SER A 580 4.48 -11.45 22.20
N PRO A 581 3.48 -12.26 21.80
CA PRO A 581 3.31 -13.62 22.32
C PRO A 581 4.47 -14.56 21.95
N LEU A 582 5.26 -14.24 20.93
CA LEU A 582 6.44 -15.00 20.52
C LEU A 582 7.60 -14.92 21.53
N SER A 583 7.60 -13.91 22.39
CA SER A 583 8.64 -13.65 23.38
C SER A 583 8.13 -13.64 24.83
N ASN A 584 6.82 -13.68 25.02
CA ASN A 584 6.16 -13.69 26.32
C ASN A 584 5.28 -14.93 26.46
N THR A 585 5.86 -15.97 27.06
CA THR A 585 5.18 -17.22 27.41
C THR A 585 4.89 -17.32 28.90
N ARG A 586 4.89 -16.17 29.61
CA ARG A 586 4.61 -16.11 31.04
C ARG A 586 3.19 -16.63 31.32
N THR A 587 3.04 -17.23 32.50
CA THR A 587 1.76 -17.79 32.99
C THR A 587 1.18 -16.99 34.15
N ASP A 588 1.84 -15.90 34.55
CA ASP A 588 1.36 -14.95 35.54
C ASP A 588 0.50 -13.84 34.90
N GLU A 589 0.20 -12.78 35.66
CA GLU A 589 -0.63 -11.66 35.21
C GLU A 589 0.00 -10.78 34.11
N TYR A 590 1.23 -11.09 33.67
CA TYR A 590 1.96 -10.36 32.63
C TYR A 590 2.09 -11.14 31.31
N GLY A 591 1.48 -12.33 31.19
CA GLY A 591 1.48 -13.13 29.94
C GLY A 591 0.13 -13.72 29.56
N GLY A 592 0.08 -14.36 28.39
CA GLY A 592 -1.13 -14.94 27.82
C GLY A 592 -1.99 -13.92 27.06
N SER A 593 -3.08 -13.46 27.68
CA SER A 593 -4.01 -12.50 27.06
C SER A 593 -3.32 -11.19 26.65
N LEU A 594 -3.87 -10.49 25.66
CA LEU A 594 -3.38 -9.17 25.27
C LEU A 594 -3.33 -8.20 26.45
N GLU A 595 -4.38 -8.21 27.29
CA GLU A 595 -4.48 -7.36 28.48
C GLU A 595 -3.34 -7.61 29.47
N ASN A 596 -2.97 -8.88 29.67
CA ASN A 596 -1.84 -9.23 30.53
C ASN A 596 -0.50 -8.86 29.89
N ARG A 597 -0.31 -9.16 28.60
CA ARG A 597 0.90 -8.78 27.84
C ARG A 597 1.14 -7.26 27.84
N MET A 598 0.07 -6.48 27.82
CA MET A 598 0.10 -5.02 27.87
C MET A 598 0.24 -4.44 29.28
N ARG A 599 0.01 -5.21 30.34
CA ARG A 599 0.01 -4.73 31.73
C ARG A 599 1.30 -4.01 32.11
N TYR A 600 2.45 -4.65 31.87
CA TYR A 600 3.75 -4.06 32.20
C TYR A 600 4.16 -2.90 31.26
N PRO A 601 4.02 -3.00 29.93
CA PRO A 601 4.22 -1.86 29.03
C PRO A 601 3.44 -0.61 29.44
N LEU A 602 2.17 -0.76 29.83
CA LEU A 602 1.34 0.34 30.30
C LEU A 602 1.77 0.86 31.68
N GLU A 603 2.22 -0.01 32.59
CA GLU A 603 2.80 0.39 33.88
C GLU A 603 4.02 1.31 33.70
N VAL A 604 4.94 0.91 32.81
CA VAL A 604 6.14 1.72 32.48
C VAL A 604 5.75 3.04 31.83
N PHE A 605 4.84 3.01 30.85
CA PHE A 605 4.38 4.22 30.18
C PHE A 605 3.72 5.20 31.17
N ALA A 606 2.81 4.71 32.01
CA ALA A 606 2.13 5.54 33.01
C ALA A 606 3.11 6.16 34.02
N ALA A 607 4.13 5.41 34.45
CA ALA A 607 5.17 5.90 35.35
C ALA A 607 6.01 7.02 34.71
N MET A 608 6.43 6.85 33.45
CA MET A 608 7.12 7.90 32.69
C MET A 608 6.21 9.12 32.47
N ARG A 609 4.94 8.92 32.10
CA ARG A 609 3.98 9.99 31.85
C ARG A 609 3.71 10.85 33.09
N ALA A 610 3.81 10.26 34.29
CA ALA A 610 3.65 10.94 35.56
C ALA A 610 4.77 11.95 35.88
N VAL A 611 6.00 11.71 35.38
CA VAL A 611 7.15 12.61 35.58
C VAL A 611 7.40 13.54 34.39
N TRP A 612 6.98 13.17 33.18
CA TRP A 612 7.13 14.01 31.98
C TRP A 612 6.15 15.20 32.01
N PRO A 613 6.55 16.44 31.66
CA PRO A 613 5.67 17.61 31.67
C PRO A 613 4.42 17.45 30.80
N GLN A 614 3.25 17.81 31.33
CA GLN A 614 1.95 17.62 30.65
C GLN A 614 1.83 18.40 29.32
N GLY A 615 2.50 19.54 29.19
CA GLY A 615 2.55 20.33 27.96
C GLY A 615 3.47 19.74 26.88
N LYS A 616 4.35 18.80 27.24
CA LYS A 616 5.29 18.16 26.30
C LYS A 616 4.75 16.83 25.79
N PRO A 617 4.86 16.56 24.47
CA PRO A 617 4.42 15.29 23.91
C PRO A 617 5.19 14.08 24.42
N MET A 618 4.49 12.95 24.47
CA MET A 618 5.06 11.63 24.72
C MET A 618 4.51 10.63 23.70
N SER A 619 5.39 9.98 22.93
CA SER A 619 5.02 8.93 21.98
C SER A 619 5.36 7.54 22.45
N VAL A 620 4.82 6.55 21.74
CA VAL A 620 5.23 5.16 21.84
C VAL A 620 5.51 4.63 20.44
N ARG A 621 6.67 4.00 20.26
CA ARG A 621 6.95 3.21 19.06
C ARG A 621 6.52 1.78 19.25
N ILE A 622 5.70 1.24 18.36
CA ILE A 622 5.22 -0.16 18.39
C ILE A 622 5.63 -0.93 17.13
N SER A 623 5.72 -2.26 17.26
CA SER A 623 5.69 -3.17 16.11
C SER A 623 4.25 -3.59 15.85
N ALA A 624 3.63 -3.06 14.79
CA ALA A 624 2.23 -3.31 14.46
C ALA A 624 1.96 -4.67 13.80
N ASN A 625 3.02 -5.39 13.43
CA ASN A 625 2.94 -6.74 12.90
C ASN A 625 4.25 -7.48 13.20
N ASP A 626 4.19 -8.71 13.71
CA ASP A 626 5.37 -9.55 13.94
C ASP A 626 5.84 -10.32 12.70
N TRP A 627 5.00 -10.37 11.65
CA TRP A 627 5.21 -11.09 10.39
C TRP A 627 5.24 -12.63 10.53
N THR A 628 4.52 -13.17 11.50
CA THR A 628 4.42 -14.62 11.77
C THR A 628 2.98 -15.13 11.68
N GLY A 629 2.12 -14.45 10.91
CA GLY A 629 0.69 -14.79 10.85
C GLY A 629 -0.01 -14.56 12.18
N ASP A 630 -0.88 -15.49 12.57
CA ASP A 630 -1.70 -15.40 13.79
C ASP A 630 -0.93 -15.73 15.08
N ASP A 631 0.31 -16.24 14.96
CA ASP A 631 1.15 -16.60 16.13
C ASP A 631 1.78 -15.37 16.80
N GLY A 632 1.76 -14.20 16.14
CA GLY A 632 2.35 -12.95 16.62
C GLY A 632 1.33 -11.82 16.78
N VAL A 633 1.83 -10.61 17.05
CA VAL A 633 1.00 -9.39 16.98
C VAL A 633 0.53 -9.20 15.54
N THR A 634 -0.78 -9.11 15.37
CA THR A 634 -1.44 -8.85 14.08
C THR A 634 -1.76 -7.36 13.91
N PRO A 635 -1.99 -6.87 12.68
CA PRO A 635 -2.41 -5.49 12.44
C PRO A 635 -3.69 -5.08 13.18
N GLN A 636 -4.63 -6.01 13.39
CA GLN A 636 -5.86 -5.79 14.16
C GLN A 636 -5.56 -5.69 15.66
N GLU A 637 -4.65 -6.52 16.19
CA GLU A 637 -4.21 -6.41 17.57
C GLU A 637 -3.45 -5.09 17.82
N ALA A 638 -2.69 -4.62 16.83
CA ALA A 638 -1.98 -3.34 16.91
C ALA A 638 -2.89 -2.12 17.13
N VAL A 639 -4.12 -2.13 16.59
CA VAL A 639 -5.13 -1.09 16.85
C VAL A 639 -5.49 -1.06 18.34
N LYS A 640 -5.72 -2.23 18.95
CA LYS A 640 -6.02 -2.33 20.39
C LYS A 640 -4.84 -1.91 21.24
N ILE A 641 -3.62 -2.31 20.87
CA ILE A 641 -2.38 -1.89 21.53
C ILE A 641 -2.26 -0.36 21.51
N ALA A 642 -2.48 0.27 20.36
CA ALA A 642 -2.45 1.72 20.21
C ALA A 642 -3.52 2.42 21.07
N GLN A 643 -4.76 1.91 21.10
CA GLN A 643 -5.84 2.41 21.97
C GLN A 643 -5.47 2.33 23.45
N MET A 644 -4.84 1.24 23.88
CA MET A 644 -4.39 1.08 25.28
C MET A 644 -3.31 2.12 25.65
N PHE A 645 -2.36 2.39 24.75
CA PHE A 645 -1.34 3.43 24.99
C PHE A 645 -1.91 4.85 24.93
N GLU A 646 -2.82 5.15 24.00
CA GLU A 646 -3.50 6.44 23.92
C GLU A 646 -4.32 6.72 25.19
N ALA A 647 -5.07 5.72 25.67
CA ALA A 647 -5.79 5.80 26.94
C ALA A 647 -4.85 5.99 28.15
N ALA A 648 -3.61 5.49 28.08
CA ALA A 648 -2.59 5.72 29.11
C ALA A 648 -1.90 7.10 29.00
N GLY A 649 -2.16 7.86 27.93
CA GLY A 649 -1.67 9.22 27.72
C GLY A 649 -0.63 9.39 26.62
N ALA A 650 -0.49 8.42 25.71
CA ALA A 650 0.32 8.59 24.50
C ALA A 650 -0.32 9.62 23.56
N ASP A 651 0.48 10.56 23.09
CA ASP A 651 0.00 11.68 22.26
C ASP A 651 -0.02 11.34 20.78
N ILE A 652 0.82 10.39 20.37
CA ILE A 652 1.02 9.93 19.01
C ILE A 652 1.73 8.56 19.03
N ILE A 653 1.42 7.68 18.07
CA ILE A 653 2.05 6.36 17.93
C ILE A 653 3.02 6.36 16.74
N ASP A 654 4.28 5.96 16.97
CA ASP A 654 5.25 5.65 15.89
C ASP A 654 5.06 4.20 15.43
N VAL A 655 4.52 4.04 14.23
CA VAL A 655 4.01 2.76 13.75
C VAL A 655 5.05 2.05 12.89
N SER A 656 5.82 1.15 13.52
CA SER A 656 6.77 0.28 12.84
C SER A 656 6.25 -1.17 12.75
N ALA A 657 7.09 -2.13 12.35
CA ALA A 657 6.74 -3.54 12.27
C ALA A 657 7.99 -4.44 12.35
N GLY A 658 7.76 -5.69 12.75
CA GLY A 658 8.74 -6.77 12.77
C GLY A 658 9.87 -6.57 13.78
N GLN A 659 10.99 -7.24 13.50
CA GLN A 659 12.18 -7.30 14.35
C GLN A 659 11.92 -7.93 15.74
N THR A 660 10.78 -8.60 15.90
CA THR A 660 10.33 -9.25 17.14
C THR A 660 10.69 -10.72 17.21
N SER A 661 10.75 -11.42 16.07
CA SER A 661 11.24 -12.80 15.91
C SER A 661 12.11 -12.94 14.66
N THR A 662 13.03 -13.91 14.65
CA THR A 662 13.81 -14.31 13.47
C THR A 662 13.00 -15.11 12.46
N GLU A 663 11.82 -15.59 12.85
CA GLU A 663 10.89 -16.34 11.98
C GLU A 663 10.04 -15.42 11.09
N GLY A 664 9.98 -14.11 11.40
CA GLY A 664 9.14 -13.16 10.68
C GLY A 664 9.46 -13.08 9.19
N GLN A 665 8.42 -13.09 8.35
CA GLN A 665 8.50 -13.01 6.89
C GLN A 665 7.92 -11.68 6.36
N PRO A 666 8.64 -10.54 6.48
CA PRO A 666 8.15 -9.25 6.03
C PRO A 666 7.99 -9.18 4.52
N VAL A 667 6.84 -8.68 4.07
CA VAL A 667 6.59 -8.41 2.66
C VAL A 667 7.03 -6.99 2.34
N TYR A 668 8.25 -6.86 1.80
CA TYR A 668 8.80 -5.56 1.44
C TYR A 668 8.16 -4.97 0.18
N GLY A 669 8.00 -3.65 0.18
CA GLY A 669 7.46 -2.88 -0.93
C GLY A 669 7.59 -1.37 -0.67
N ARG A 670 7.10 -0.57 -1.61
CA ARG A 670 6.95 0.88 -1.45
C ARG A 670 6.05 1.14 -0.23
N MET A 671 6.49 1.95 0.73
CA MET A 671 5.67 2.35 1.88
C MET A 671 5.03 1.17 2.67
N PHE A 672 5.69 0.01 2.71
CA PHE A 672 5.06 -1.26 3.13
C PHE A 672 4.52 -1.31 4.57
N GLN A 673 4.95 -0.41 5.45
CA GLN A 673 4.46 -0.28 6.83
C GLN A 673 3.36 0.79 6.96
N THR A 674 3.16 1.66 5.97
CA THR A 674 2.13 2.71 5.99
C THR A 674 0.71 2.16 6.19
N PRO A 675 0.31 0.99 5.64
CA PRO A 675 -1.01 0.42 5.91
C PRO A 675 -1.31 0.18 7.40
N PHE A 676 -0.28 -0.06 8.23
CA PHE A 676 -0.48 -0.21 9.68
C PHE A 676 -0.75 1.14 10.36
N SER A 677 -0.05 2.20 9.93
CA SER A 677 -0.30 3.57 10.40
C SER A 677 -1.68 4.06 10.01
N ASP A 678 -2.06 3.81 8.76
CA ASP A 678 -3.39 4.12 8.21
C ASP A 678 -4.48 3.46 9.05
N ARG A 679 -4.34 2.14 9.30
CA ARG A 679 -5.28 1.37 10.10
C ARG A 679 -5.44 1.94 11.51
N ILE A 680 -4.34 2.14 12.24
CA ILE A 680 -4.41 2.68 13.61
C ILE A 680 -5.04 4.07 13.61
N ARG A 681 -4.63 4.93 12.67
CA ARG A 681 -5.14 6.31 12.61
C ARG A 681 -6.63 6.37 12.39
N ASN A 682 -7.13 5.65 11.39
CA ASN A 682 -8.49 5.81 10.93
C ASN A 682 -9.47 4.87 11.66
N GLU A 683 -9.05 3.71 12.18
CA GLU A 683 -9.93 2.83 12.97
C GLU A 683 -9.97 3.20 14.46
N ALA A 684 -8.94 3.85 15.01
CA ALA A 684 -8.93 4.29 16.41
C ALA A 684 -9.01 5.80 16.61
N GLY A 685 -8.89 6.62 15.55
CA GLY A 685 -8.87 8.09 15.67
C GLY A 685 -7.60 8.62 16.36
N ILE A 686 -6.51 7.85 16.35
CA ILE A 686 -5.28 8.16 17.07
C ILE A 686 -4.27 8.82 16.13
N LYS A 687 -3.51 9.81 16.61
CA LYS A 687 -2.44 10.42 15.82
C LYS A 687 -1.33 9.40 15.55
N THR A 688 -0.80 9.35 14.33
CA THR A 688 0.27 8.41 13.98
C THR A 688 1.43 9.02 13.21
N MET A 689 2.60 8.41 13.37
CA MET A 689 3.76 8.55 12.49
C MET A 689 3.90 7.31 11.61
N ALA A 690 4.02 7.50 10.29
CA ALA A 690 4.35 6.43 9.36
C ALA A 690 5.85 6.34 9.10
N VAL A 691 6.38 5.11 9.09
CA VAL A 691 7.77 4.80 8.71
C VAL A 691 7.80 3.64 7.71
N GLY A 692 8.96 3.34 7.14
CA GLY A 692 9.19 2.11 6.38
C GLY A 692 9.20 2.30 4.86
N ASN A 693 10.41 2.35 4.30
CA ASN A 693 10.66 2.49 2.87
C ASN A 693 10.00 3.73 2.22
N ILE A 694 10.10 4.86 2.92
CA ILE A 694 9.72 6.20 2.48
C ILE A 694 11.02 6.96 2.18
N TYR A 695 11.16 7.51 0.98
CA TYR A 695 12.44 8.08 0.52
C TYR A 695 12.33 9.27 -0.45
N GLU A 696 11.12 9.68 -0.84
CA GLU A 696 10.83 10.80 -1.75
C GLU A 696 9.70 11.67 -1.19
N ALA A 697 9.69 12.96 -1.53
CA ALA A 697 8.61 13.89 -1.15
C ALA A 697 7.23 13.43 -1.60
N ASP A 698 7.13 12.85 -2.80
CA ASP A 698 5.88 12.31 -3.34
C ASP A 698 5.27 11.24 -2.41
N HIS A 699 6.10 10.42 -1.76
CA HIS A 699 5.62 9.44 -0.78
C HIS A 699 5.05 10.15 0.44
N VAL A 700 5.77 11.14 0.97
CA VAL A 700 5.35 11.89 2.15
C VAL A 700 4.02 12.60 1.89
N ASN A 701 3.93 13.34 0.78
CA ASN A 701 2.74 14.10 0.43
C ASN A 701 1.55 13.18 0.17
N SER A 702 1.77 12.01 -0.45
CA SER A 702 0.73 11.00 -0.63
C SER A 702 0.21 10.43 0.68
N ILE A 703 1.10 10.10 1.63
CA ILE A 703 0.74 9.56 2.94
C ILE A 703 -0.11 10.56 3.74
N LEU A 704 0.33 11.82 3.79
CA LEU A 704 -0.33 12.87 4.55
C LEU A 704 -1.69 13.23 3.93
N MET A 705 -1.70 13.47 2.61
CA MET A 705 -2.91 13.92 1.92
C MET A 705 -3.98 12.83 1.89
N ALA A 706 -3.60 11.55 1.82
CA ALA A 706 -4.54 10.42 1.91
C ALA A 706 -5.01 10.11 3.35
N GLY A 707 -4.56 10.84 4.36
CA GLY A 707 -4.97 10.64 5.76
C GLY A 707 -4.42 9.35 6.38
N ARG A 708 -3.24 8.89 5.97
CA ARG A 708 -2.63 7.64 6.45
C ARG A 708 -1.67 7.84 7.63
N ALA A 709 -1.24 9.06 7.88
CA ALA A 709 -0.44 9.46 9.03
C ALA A 709 -0.53 10.98 9.24
N ASP A 710 -0.15 11.45 10.43
CA ASP A 710 -0.05 12.88 10.73
C ASP A 710 1.38 13.41 10.60
N LEU A 711 2.36 12.53 10.74
CA LEU A 711 3.80 12.79 10.60
C LEU A 711 4.47 11.65 9.83
N VAL A 712 5.60 11.93 9.17
CA VAL A 712 6.30 10.94 8.34
C VAL A 712 7.76 10.82 8.73
N CYS A 713 8.14 9.61 9.17
CA CYS A 713 9.47 9.24 9.63
C CYS A 713 10.36 8.77 8.49
N ILE A 714 11.52 9.41 8.35
CA ILE A 714 12.50 9.15 7.30
C ILE A 714 13.84 8.81 7.95
N GLY A 715 14.35 7.61 7.64
CA GLY A 715 15.60 7.10 8.21
C GLY A 715 16.76 7.17 7.23
N ARG A 716 17.01 6.07 6.52
CA ARG A 716 18.15 5.89 5.59
C ARG A 716 18.42 7.06 4.64
N PRO A 717 17.41 7.74 4.04
CA PRO A 717 17.67 8.93 3.22
C PRO A 717 18.43 10.04 3.98
N HIS A 718 18.13 10.27 5.27
CA HIS A 718 18.87 11.21 6.12
C HIS A 718 20.26 10.70 6.56
N LEU A 719 20.55 9.41 6.44
CA LEU A 719 21.92 8.90 6.60
C LEU A 719 22.79 9.24 5.39
N SER A 720 22.24 9.08 4.18
CA SER A 720 22.92 9.43 2.93
C SER A 720 22.98 10.93 2.66
N ASP A 721 21.98 11.68 3.11
CA ASP A 721 21.87 13.13 2.91
C ASP A 721 21.23 13.81 4.14
N PRO A 722 22.01 14.43 5.04
CA PRO A 722 21.43 15.09 6.20
C PRO A 722 20.49 16.25 5.84
N PHE A 723 20.62 16.81 4.63
CA PHE A 723 19.80 17.91 4.10
C PHE A 723 18.68 17.44 3.16
N TRP A 724 18.30 16.15 3.24
CA TRP A 724 17.28 15.53 2.38
C TRP A 724 16.01 16.39 2.28
N THR A 725 15.48 16.90 3.40
CA THR A 725 14.25 17.70 3.40
C THR A 725 14.38 18.98 2.57
N LEU A 726 15.48 19.72 2.70
CA LEU A 726 15.73 20.92 1.91
C LEU A 726 15.94 20.62 0.42
N ARG A 727 16.57 19.48 0.10
CA ARG A 727 16.78 19.05 -1.28
C ARG A 727 15.48 18.66 -1.96
N GLU A 728 14.69 17.83 -1.31
CA GLU A 728 13.37 17.43 -1.79
C GLU A 728 12.44 18.65 -1.93
N ALA A 729 12.46 19.57 -0.96
CA ALA A 729 11.76 20.85 -1.05
C ALA A 729 12.12 21.58 -2.35
N ALA A 730 13.42 21.74 -2.63
CA ALA A 730 13.87 22.40 -3.85
C ALA A 730 13.43 21.66 -5.13
N ALA A 731 13.50 20.33 -5.12
CA ALA A 731 13.13 19.46 -6.23
C ALA A 731 11.64 19.56 -6.59
N ILE A 732 10.74 19.59 -5.59
CA ILE A 732 9.30 19.77 -5.82
C ILE A 732 8.87 21.23 -5.97
N GLY A 733 9.83 22.15 -6.18
CA GLY A 733 9.53 23.56 -6.46
C GLY A 733 9.25 24.43 -5.24
N ASP A 734 9.46 23.95 -4.01
CA ASP A 734 9.29 24.79 -2.82
C ASP A 734 10.36 25.88 -2.76
N ARG A 735 9.91 27.12 -2.58
CA ARG A 735 10.75 28.33 -2.47
C ARG A 735 10.57 29.06 -1.13
N GLN A 736 9.80 28.48 -0.21
CA GLN A 736 9.44 29.10 1.07
C GLN A 736 10.20 28.47 2.25
N GLY A 737 10.86 27.32 2.07
CA GLY A 737 11.68 26.69 3.09
C GLY A 737 12.74 27.64 3.66
N LYS A 738 12.85 27.67 4.99
CA LYS A 738 13.91 28.40 5.69
C LYS A 738 15.22 27.61 5.59
N TRP A 739 16.28 28.28 5.15
CA TRP A 739 17.63 27.74 5.13
C TRP A 739 18.48 28.48 6.15
N PRO A 740 19.46 27.83 6.81
CA PRO A 740 20.47 28.54 7.58
C PRO A 740 21.09 29.66 6.74
N LEU A 741 21.19 30.88 7.29
CA LEU A 741 21.65 32.05 6.55
C LEU A 741 22.99 31.84 5.80
N PRO A 742 23.99 31.15 6.37
CA PRO A 742 25.23 30.87 5.64
C PRO A 742 25.06 29.97 4.40
N TYR A 743 23.94 29.26 4.24
CA TYR A 743 23.68 28.33 3.15
C TYR A 743 22.86 28.95 1.99
N ALA A 744 22.52 30.24 2.07
CA ALA A 744 21.71 30.92 1.05
C ALA A 744 22.28 30.79 -0.38
N ALA A 745 23.61 30.91 -0.57
CA ALA A 745 24.21 30.75 -1.89
C ALA A 745 24.07 29.31 -2.44
N GLY A 746 24.08 28.30 -1.55
CA GLY A 746 23.85 26.90 -1.90
C GLY A 746 22.40 26.64 -2.30
N ARG A 747 21.46 27.21 -1.54
CA ARG A 747 20.02 27.22 -1.88
C ARG A 747 19.78 27.81 -3.26
N ASP A 748 20.30 29.00 -3.53
CA ASP A 748 20.09 29.69 -4.80
C ASP A 748 20.68 28.90 -5.98
N GLN A 749 21.81 28.21 -5.77
CA GLN A 749 22.35 27.29 -6.76
C GLN A 749 21.43 26.08 -6.99
N MET A 750 20.89 25.49 -5.92
CA MET A 750 20.01 24.33 -5.99
C MET A 750 18.70 24.67 -6.70
N TRP A 751 18.08 25.81 -6.39
CA TRP A 751 16.88 26.27 -7.08
C TRP A 751 17.11 26.48 -8.58
N ARG A 752 18.21 27.12 -8.98
CA ARG A 752 18.54 27.28 -10.41
C ARG A 752 18.72 25.94 -11.14
N LEU A 753 19.27 24.93 -10.47
CA LEU A 753 19.41 23.59 -11.06
C LEU A 753 18.06 22.88 -11.19
N ALA A 754 17.19 23.01 -10.19
CA ALA A 754 15.83 22.48 -10.26
C ALA A 754 15.04 23.14 -11.38
N ASP A 755 15.07 24.48 -11.48
CA ASP A 755 14.40 25.24 -12.55
C ASP A 755 14.89 24.78 -13.94
N LYS A 756 16.21 24.59 -14.10
CA LYS A 756 16.80 24.08 -15.35
C LYS A 756 16.36 22.65 -15.67
N ALA A 757 16.25 21.78 -14.66
CA ALA A 757 15.78 20.41 -14.87
C ALA A 757 14.32 20.41 -15.36
N THR A 758 13.46 21.20 -14.72
CA THR A 758 12.06 21.38 -15.14
C THR A 758 11.94 22.01 -16.54
N GLU A 759 12.81 22.96 -16.90
CA GLU A 759 12.85 23.50 -18.27
C GLU A 759 13.27 22.44 -19.30
N MET A 760 14.22 21.57 -18.95
CA MET A 760 14.66 20.48 -19.84
C MET A 760 13.60 19.39 -20.02
N GLU A 761 12.75 19.14 -19.02
CA GLU A 761 11.62 18.19 -19.14
C GLU A 761 10.49 18.71 -20.03
N LYS A 762 10.41 20.03 -20.25
CA LYS A 762 9.42 20.68 -21.13
C LYS A 762 9.84 20.75 -22.60
N VAL A 763 11.09 20.39 -22.92
CA VAL A 763 11.67 20.37 -24.28
C VAL A 763 11.71 18.94 -24.78
#